data_AF-A0AAD9B955-F1
#
_entry.id   AF-A0AAD9B955-F1
#
_cell.length_a   1.000
_cell.length_b   1.000
_cell.length_c   1.000
_cell.angle_alpha   90.00
_cell.angle_beta   90.00
_cell.angle_gamma   90.00
#
_symmetry.space_group_name_H-M   'P 1'
#
loop_
_entity.id
_entity.type
_entity.pdbx_description
1 polymer ?
#
loop_
_entity_poly.entity_id
_entity_poly.type
_entity_poly.pdbx_seq_one_letter_code
_entity_poly.pdbx_strand_id
1 'polypeptide(L)'
;MDSEVSGTMEVAALGRPFSLGMLYDCRKDSLVPGMSLWDRDDLKNHIGERPQSYNDCDIVASESIEDKSKALNVEASLKASFLGGLVEGKGSLKMEDKDKANDTKLSCRFFGDFLIPKPPTSFQDAIEVYQSLPKLLGANGENAVPVKVWLLPLTCLDSTAAKLVRQISIGLVQESQSVLEDFSDLEMRFNDALRTQTAQQFPQIENKLKTFKQMCSQFKLEFQQTLAKKLPSIRGGGEEEAVLAEELRKTCSSPFNSKDLNEWMDCKEREISILKSYTNKMKNTQIVPRENDLHEEILKAEQAVCFVFTSLGSDEPYLSTLSNYLKETPKPDDAQDPHPPDLEKEQWYLTNKVAETLRNKAKLFSDFAEANKENKNITFLTVGLTNETQKGASIYLYTDGFSVNENFEPPSKPATVTGSDFNHNSVTLKISPPRFGAEDISSYSVEYCVSGEDGWKQETASKAEEVTVSGLSPNTEYMFRCRAETPVGVGPANEVSGSIKTLPCRPPGKPNVESTSREIYVSWEKPAELGQDVHVLSYIVEYAKPDQQVKEEDLHWEQMMARAERAIISGLQPETEYAVRVRCDCGAAGRSKESIAVNVRTTKPTHLTESLKSKDCDYAFGEVDGQRVKVIDTPGLFDTRFDEKKNRNNIVQSICFASPGPHVFLVVIGLGRFTEEEKQSVQKIQEIFGEQADRYSMVLFTHGDLLVGKPIEEFIEESEDLQEPVARCNGLYHVFNNALKDRSQQGRYKLVKEKWRRRGGEKEKGGKAESSSQKKNGGDEENERRGGKEENERRAGKEENERRGGKEKNERRGGKEENERRAGKEEDERRGGKDGQRGSREK
;
A
#
# COMPACT_ATOMS: atom_id res chain seq x y z
N MET A 1 -45.28 -8.70 76.78
CA MET A 1 -45.24 -10.08 76.30
C MET A 1 -45.55 -10.94 77.50
N ASP A 2 -46.72 -11.58 77.51
CA ASP A 2 -47.01 -12.77 78.33
C ASP A 2 -48.27 -13.41 77.75
N SER A 3 -48.14 -14.68 77.35
CA SER A 3 -49.04 -15.53 76.55
C SER A 3 -49.10 -15.24 75.05
N GLU A 4 -48.31 -15.96 74.26
CA GLU A 4 -48.65 -16.26 72.88
C GLU A 4 -50.01 -16.96 72.89
N VAL A 5 -51.05 -16.28 72.41
CA VAL A 5 -52.32 -16.93 72.10
C VAL A 5 -52.03 -17.89 70.95
N SER A 6 -51.94 -19.18 71.28
CA SER A 6 -51.76 -20.29 70.33
C SER A 6 -52.60 -20.06 69.06
N GLY A 7 -51.92 -19.80 67.94
CA GLY A 7 -52.52 -19.66 66.61
C GLY A 7 -52.53 -18.26 65.98
N THR A 8 -52.02 -17.20 66.63
CA THR A 8 -51.91 -15.88 65.97
C THR A 8 -50.88 -15.86 64.84
N MET A 9 -51.20 -15.19 63.72
CA MET A 9 -50.33 -15.05 62.55
C MET A 9 -49.93 -13.58 62.35
N GLU A 10 -48.65 -13.31 62.12
CA GLU A 10 -48.15 -11.98 61.77
C GLU A 10 -48.20 -11.79 60.25
N VAL A 11 -48.67 -10.64 59.78
CA VAL A 11 -48.72 -10.33 58.34
C VAL A 11 -48.28 -8.88 58.11
N ALA A 12 -47.50 -8.65 57.05
CA ALA A 12 -47.17 -7.31 56.60
C ALA A 12 -48.41 -6.61 56.01
N ALA A 13 -48.68 -5.39 56.45
CA ALA A 13 -49.87 -4.65 56.01
C ALA A 13 -49.80 -4.24 54.53
N LEU A 14 -48.59 -3.94 54.03
CA LEU A 14 -48.32 -3.58 52.62
C LEU A 14 -49.25 -2.46 52.10
N GLY A 15 -49.44 -1.40 52.89
CA GLY A 15 -50.28 -0.26 52.53
C GLY A 15 -51.79 -0.53 52.51
N ARG A 16 -52.24 -1.74 52.84
CA ARG A 16 -53.68 -2.07 52.93
C ARG A 16 -54.31 -1.35 54.13
N PRO A 17 -55.56 -0.84 54.00
CA PRO A 17 -56.21 -0.04 55.03
C PRO A 17 -56.76 -0.93 56.17
N PHE A 18 -55.87 -1.54 56.94
CA PHE A 18 -56.25 -2.31 58.12
C PHE A 18 -56.83 -1.40 59.21
N SER A 19 -57.87 -1.88 59.87
CA SER A 19 -58.37 -1.32 61.12
C SER A 19 -58.60 -2.44 62.12
N LEU A 20 -58.58 -2.09 63.41
CA LEU A 20 -58.79 -3.05 64.47
C LEU A 20 -60.14 -3.75 64.30
N GLY A 21 -60.11 -5.07 64.40
CA GLY A 21 -61.30 -5.90 64.34
C GLY A 21 -61.84 -6.20 62.93
N MET A 22 -61.10 -5.85 61.86
CA MET A 22 -61.45 -6.26 60.50
C MET A 22 -61.28 -7.77 60.30
N LEU A 23 -62.14 -8.33 59.45
CA LEU A 23 -61.97 -9.69 58.95
C LEU A 23 -60.99 -9.73 57.77
N TYR A 24 -60.20 -10.80 57.71
CA TYR A 24 -59.18 -11.02 56.69
C TYR A 24 -59.27 -12.45 56.15
N ASP A 25 -59.27 -12.61 54.82
CA ASP A 25 -59.28 -13.93 54.18
C ASP A 25 -57.86 -14.35 53.80
N CYS A 26 -57.23 -15.19 54.65
CA CYS A 26 -55.87 -15.70 54.42
C CYS A 26 -55.72 -16.55 53.14
N ARG A 27 -56.83 -17.02 52.54
CA ARG A 27 -56.77 -17.78 51.27
C ARG A 27 -56.54 -16.84 50.09
N LYS A 28 -57.20 -15.69 50.11
CA LYS A 28 -57.13 -14.67 49.05
C LYS A 28 -56.13 -13.56 49.35
N ASP A 29 -55.64 -13.51 50.59
CA ASP A 29 -54.76 -12.48 51.09
C ASP A 29 -55.40 -11.07 51.02
N SER A 30 -56.69 -10.99 51.33
CA SER A 30 -57.48 -9.78 51.17
C SER A 30 -58.32 -9.44 52.39
N LEU A 31 -58.52 -8.13 52.59
CA LEU A 31 -59.45 -7.60 53.58
C LEU A 31 -60.89 -7.93 53.18
N VAL A 32 -61.74 -8.20 54.16
CA VAL A 32 -63.19 -8.29 53.97
C VAL A 32 -63.80 -6.94 54.38
N PRO A 33 -64.06 -6.02 53.44
CA PRO A 33 -64.51 -4.68 53.77
C PRO A 33 -65.90 -4.69 54.42
N GLY A 34 -66.11 -3.80 55.38
CA GLY A 34 -67.43 -3.54 55.98
C GLY A 34 -67.89 -4.55 57.03
N MET A 35 -67.11 -5.59 57.34
CA MET A 35 -67.42 -6.57 58.39
C MET A 35 -66.43 -6.48 59.54
N SER A 36 -66.94 -6.36 60.77
CA SER A 36 -66.18 -6.45 62.02
C SER A 36 -66.96 -7.30 63.02
N LEU A 37 -66.24 -8.09 63.82
CA LEU A 37 -66.85 -8.88 64.90
C LEU A 37 -67.19 -8.02 66.13
N TRP A 38 -66.68 -6.80 66.19
CA TRP A 38 -66.82 -5.90 67.32
C TRP A 38 -67.58 -4.65 66.91
N ASP A 39 -68.41 -4.14 67.83
CA ASP A 39 -68.98 -2.82 67.67
C ASP A 39 -67.87 -1.75 67.73
N ARG A 40 -67.94 -0.75 66.85
CA ARG A 40 -66.87 0.25 66.72
C ARG A 40 -66.75 1.16 67.93
N ASP A 41 -67.85 1.44 68.63
CA ASP A 41 -67.83 2.30 69.80
C ASP A 41 -67.42 1.53 71.05
N ASP A 42 -67.78 0.25 71.14
CA ASP A 42 -67.27 -0.64 72.19
C ASP A 42 -65.77 -0.92 72.05
N LEU A 43 -65.29 -1.12 70.82
CA LEU A 43 -63.88 -1.36 70.54
C LEU A 43 -63.02 -0.20 71.03
N LYS A 44 -63.43 1.06 70.77
CA LYS A 44 -62.69 2.27 71.22
C LYS A 44 -62.45 2.31 72.73
N ASN A 45 -63.37 1.78 73.53
CA ASN A 45 -63.25 1.77 75.00
C ASN A 45 -62.26 0.72 75.51
N HIS A 46 -61.80 -0.20 74.66
CA HIS A 46 -60.94 -1.32 75.01
C HIS A 46 -59.59 -1.31 74.26
N ILE A 47 -59.25 -0.22 73.56
CA ILE A 47 -57.95 -0.07 72.89
C ILE A 47 -56.88 0.31 73.92
N GLY A 48 -55.85 -0.52 74.04
CA GLY A 48 -54.61 -0.19 74.75
C GLY A 48 -53.51 0.18 73.76
N GLU A 49 -53.11 1.45 73.74
CA GLU A 49 -52.02 1.92 72.89
C GLU A 49 -50.67 1.85 73.62
N ARG A 50 -49.65 1.34 72.94
CA ARG A 50 -48.27 1.33 73.43
C ARG A 50 -47.38 1.96 72.37
N PRO A 51 -46.80 3.14 72.62
CA PRO A 51 -45.89 3.78 71.68
C PRO A 51 -44.69 2.86 71.40
N GLN A 52 -44.40 2.61 70.13
CA GLN A 52 -43.21 1.89 69.66
C GLN A 52 -42.51 2.77 68.63
N SER A 53 -41.60 3.63 69.11
CA SER A 53 -40.85 4.54 68.25
C SER A 53 -39.52 3.90 67.85
N TYR A 54 -39.38 3.60 66.56
CA TYR A 54 -38.15 3.06 65.96
C TYR A 54 -37.97 3.68 64.57
N ASN A 55 -36.73 3.94 64.18
CA ASN A 55 -36.39 4.42 62.84
C ASN A 55 -35.19 3.62 62.34
N ASP A 56 -35.30 3.13 61.11
CA ASP A 56 -34.31 2.28 60.47
C ASP A 56 -34.21 2.61 58.99
N CYS A 57 -33.09 2.27 58.37
CA CYS A 57 -32.89 2.47 56.94
C CYS A 57 -32.05 1.34 56.35
N ASP A 58 -32.69 0.56 55.49
CA ASP A 58 -32.03 -0.46 54.70
C ASP A 58 -31.78 0.02 53.27
N ILE A 59 -30.59 -0.26 52.75
CA ILE A 59 -30.23 0.01 51.35
C ILE A 59 -30.11 -1.32 50.63
N VAL A 60 -30.99 -1.54 49.66
CA VAL A 60 -31.02 -2.76 48.85
C VAL A 60 -30.51 -2.42 47.45
N ALA A 61 -29.39 -3.05 47.06
CA ALA A 61 -28.75 -2.84 45.76
C ALA A 61 -29.30 -3.76 44.65
N SER A 62 -30.40 -4.46 44.91
CA SER A 62 -31.02 -5.46 44.03
C SER A 62 -32.52 -5.22 43.91
N GLU A 63 -33.08 -5.52 42.74
CA GLU A 63 -34.52 -5.41 42.46
C GLU A 63 -35.25 -6.75 42.39
N SER A 64 -34.58 -7.85 42.75
CA SER A 64 -35.18 -9.18 42.75
C SER A 64 -36.45 -9.23 43.61
N ILE A 65 -37.37 -10.14 43.30
CA ILE A 65 -38.59 -10.31 44.10
C ILE A 65 -38.20 -10.79 45.50
N GLU A 66 -37.14 -11.58 45.62
CA GLU A 66 -36.57 -12.02 46.90
C GLU A 66 -36.14 -10.84 47.77
N ASP A 67 -35.34 -9.94 47.23
CA ASP A 67 -34.76 -8.83 47.99
C ASP A 67 -35.82 -7.78 48.33
N LYS A 68 -36.78 -7.54 47.43
CA LYS A 68 -37.97 -6.73 47.73
C LYS A 68 -38.82 -7.35 48.83
N SER A 69 -39.00 -8.68 48.82
CA SER A 69 -39.78 -9.39 49.84
C SER A 69 -39.09 -9.33 51.21
N LYS A 70 -37.75 -9.45 51.25
CA LYS A 70 -36.97 -9.29 52.48
C LYS A 70 -37.06 -7.86 53.03
N ALA A 71 -36.89 -6.86 52.15
CA ALA A 71 -36.98 -5.45 52.53
C ALA A 71 -38.36 -5.08 53.10
N LEU A 72 -39.42 -5.72 52.61
CA LEU A 72 -40.80 -5.51 53.06
C LEU A 72 -41.24 -6.49 54.18
N ASN A 73 -40.32 -7.32 54.69
CA ASN A 73 -40.58 -8.35 55.70
C ASN A 73 -41.81 -9.23 55.36
N VAL A 74 -41.88 -9.68 54.11
CA VAL A 74 -42.99 -10.47 53.57
C VAL A 74 -42.77 -11.95 53.86
N GLU A 75 -43.68 -12.56 54.63
CA GLU A 75 -43.65 -14.01 54.90
C GLU A 75 -43.87 -14.85 53.63
N ALA A 76 -43.39 -16.11 53.63
CA ALA A 76 -43.49 -17.01 52.47
C ALA A 76 -44.94 -17.24 51.97
N SER A 77 -45.92 -17.23 52.87
CA SER A 77 -47.35 -17.34 52.55
C SER A 77 -47.85 -16.11 51.78
N LEU A 78 -47.47 -14.90 52.23
CA LEU A 78 -47.81 -13.63 51.60
C LEU A 78 -47.08 -13.46 50.26
N LYS A 79 -45.84 -13.97 50.18
CA LYS A 79 -45.02 -14.00 48.97
C LYS A 79 -45.70 -14.76 47.84
N ALA A 80 -46.29 -15.93 48.12
CA ALA A 80 -47.04 -16.66 47.11
C ALA A 80 -48.24 -15.87 46.56
N SER A 81 -48.93 -15.09 47.41
CA SER A 81 -50.02 -14.21 46.97
C SER A 81 -49.52 -13.03 46.13
N PHE A 82 -48.36 -12.47 46.48
CA PHE A 82 -47.69 -11.42 45.71
C PHE A 82 -47.37 -11.87 44.28
N LEU A 83 -46.90 -13.11 44.10
CA LEU A 83 -46.59 -13.68 42.78
C LEU A 83 -47.83 -13.80 41.86
N GLY A 84 -49.01 -14.07 42.43
CA GLY A 84 -50.28 -14.09 41.68
C GLY A 84 -50.85 -12.71 41.36
N GLY A 85 -50.17 -11.62 41.73
CA GLY A 85 -50.73 -10.26 41.58
C GLY A 85 -51.93 -9.98 42.50
N LEU A 86 -52.12 -10.77 43.56
CA LEU A 86 -53.17 -10.56 44.57
C LEU A 86 -52.82 -9.39 45.52
N VAL A 87 -51.58 -8.90 45.44
CA VAL A 87 -51.05 -7.74 46.17
C VAL A 87 -50.32 -6.84 45.15
N GLU A 88 -50.63 -5.55 45.12
CA GLU A 88 -50.00 -4.60 44.18
C GLU A 88 -48.64 -4.10 44.67
N GLY A 89 -47.61 -4.23 43.84
CA GLY A 89 -46.32 -3.58 44.02
C GLY A 89 -45.57 -3.48 42.69
N LYS A 90 -45.23 -2.27 42.26
CA LYS A 90 -44.40 -2.03 41.06
C LYS A 90 -43.24 -1.11 41.41
N GLY A 91 -42.03 -1.57 41.14
CA GLY A 91 -40.80 -0.77 41.21
C GLY A 91 -39.87 -1.16 40.07
N SER A 92 -39.25 -0.18 39.44
CA SER A 92 -38.26 -0.35 38.37
C SER A 92 -37.14 0.67 38.57
N LEU A 93 -35.91 0.20 38.64
CA LEU A 93 -34.68 0.97 38.48
C LEU A 93 -34.16 0.86 37.05
N LYS A 94 -33.40 1.87 36.64
CA LYS A 94 -32.51 1.84 35.48
C LYS A 94 -31.13 2.23 35.99
N MET A 95 -30.10 1.39 35.84
CA MET A 95 -28.70 1.81 35.95
C MET A 95 -27.79 0.93 35.08
N GLU A 96 -26.80 1.56 34.42
CA GLU A 96 -25.65 0.91 33.78
C GLU A 96 -24.38 1.10 34.64
N ASP A 97 -23.46 0.13 34.61
CA ASP A 97 -22.28 0.05 35.48
C ASP A 97 -21.26 1.20 35.34
N LYS A 98 -21.34 2.01 34.28
CA LYS A 98 -20.45 3.17 34.07
C LYS A 98 -20.93 4.48 34.73
N ASP A 99 -22.14 4.51 35.28
CA ASP A 99 -22.77 5.74 35.79
C ASP A 99 -22.61 5.95 37.31
N LYS A 100 -21.80 5.13 38.01
CA LYS A 100 -21.59 5.16 39.47
C LYS A 100 -20.93 6.44 40.03
N ALA A 101 -20.67 7.47 39.23
CA ALA A 101 -19.90 8.66 39.63
C ALA A 101 -20.58 10.02 39.39
N ASN A 102 -21.80 10.08 38.83
CA ASN A 102 -22.46 11.37 38.53
C ASN A 102 -23.86 11.48 39.14
N ASP A 103 -24.02 12.31 40.17
CA ASP A 103 -25.29 12.62 40.86
C ASP A 103 -26.39 13.17 39.92
N THR A 104 -26.02 13.70 38.75
CA THR A 104 -26.93 14.34 37.80
C THR A 104 -27.66 13.38 36.86
N LYS A 105 -27.33 12.09 36.85
CA LYS A 105 -27.99 11.08 36.00
C LYS A 105 -28.95 10.14 36.74
N LEU A 106 -29.04 10.27 38.07
CA LEU A 106 -29.90 9.43 38.90
C LEU A 106 -31.34 9.99 38.91
N SER A 107 -32.28 9.22 38.38
CA SER A 107 -33.71 9.51 38.53
C SER A 107 -34.24 8.84 39.79
N CYS A 108 -34.88 9.61 40.68
CA CYS A 108 -35.57 9.07 41.84
C CYS A 108 -37.05 8.82 41.53
N ARG A 109 -37.61 7.73 42.07
CA ARG A 109 -39.07 7.55 42.20
C ARG A 109 -39.37 7.21 43.65
N PHE A 110 -40.33 7.91 44.22
CA PHE A 110 -40.75 7.69 45.60
C PHE A 110 -41.99 6.81 45.65
N PHE A 111 -41.90 5.79 46.49
CA PHE A 111 -43.01 4.94 46.90
C PHE A 111 -42.99 4.93 48.43
N GLY A 112 -44.06 5.40 49.05
CA GLY A 112 -44.13 5.46 50.51
C GLY A 112 -45.53 5.80 51.00
N ASP A 113 -45.76 5.55 52.28
CA ASP A 113 -47.08 5.66 52.91
C ASP A 113 -47.51 7.09 53.26
N PHE A 114 -46.60 8.06 53.09
CA PHE A 114 -46.88 9.47 53.35
C PHE A 114 -47.31 10.19 52.07
N LEU A 115 -48.32 11.05 52.20
CA LEU A 115 -48.69 11.99 51.14
C LEU A 115 -47.67 13.13 51.10
N ILE A 116 -46.83 13.15 50.04
CA ILE A 116 -45.82 14.18 49.83
C ILE A 116 -46.28 15.13 48.72
N PRO A 117 -46.28 16.47 48.93
CA PRO A 117 -46.79 17.43 47.93
C PRO A 117 -46.04 17.40 46.60
N LYS A 118 -44.73 17.11 46.64
CA LYS A 118 -43.88 16.95 45.47
C LYS A 118 -43.01 15.70 45.66
N PRO A 119 -43.22 14.62 44.89
CA PRO A 119 -42.36 13.46 44.96
C PRO A 119 -40.96 13.81 44.44
N PRO A 120 -39.89 13.24 45.03
CA PRO A 120 -38.52 13.48 44.59
C PRO A 120 -38.27 12.89 43.21
N THR A 121 -37.60 13.66 42.35
CA THR A 121 -37.25 13.24 40.99
C THR A 121 -35.74 13.17 40.76
N SER A 122 -34.96 13.84 41.61
CA SER A 122 -33.51 13.83 41.64
C SER A 122 -32.99 13.29 42.97
N PHE A 123 -31.69 12.96 43.02
CA PHE A 123 -31.03 12.57 44.26
C PHE A 123 -31.11 13.68 45.34
N GLN A 124 -30.98 14.94 44.94
CA GLN A 124 -31.09 16.08 45.86
C GLN A 124 -32.51 16.23 46.43
N ASP A 125 -33.54 16.11 45.58
CA ASP A 125 -34.93 16.10 46.06
C ASP A 125 -35.15 14.95 47.06
N ALA A 126 -34.54 13.78 46.82
CA ALA A 126 -34.68 12.60 47.67
C ALA A 126 -34.09 12.81 49.07
N ILE A 127 -32.94 13.50 49.17
CA ILE A 127 -32.34 13.88 50.46
C ILE A 127 -33.29 14.80 51.25
N GLU A 128 -33.82 15.84 50.58
CA GLU A 128 -34.74 16.79 51.21
C GLU A 128 -36.02 16.09 51.71
N VAL A 129 -36.58 15.22 50.88
CA VAL A 129 -37.75 14.41 51.22
C VAL A 129 -37.43 13.49 52.39
N TYR A 130 -36.34 12.74 52.34
CA TYR A 130 -35.93 11.82 53.41
C TYR A 130 -35.78 12.52 54.76
N GLN A 131 -35.14 13.70 54.80
CA GLN A 131 -35.01 14.51 56.01
C GLN A 131 -36.35 15.01 56.56
N SER A 132 -37.36 15.15 55.70
CA SER A 132 -38.70 15.60 56.10
C SER A 132 -39.61 14.47 56.60
N LEU A 133 -39.34 13.20 56.24
CA LEU A 133 -40.22 12.04 56.54
C LEU A 133 -40.59 11.92 58.03
N PRO A 134 -39.66 12.04 59.01
CA PRO A 134 -40.03 11.91 60.42
C PRO A 134 -41.02 12.96 60.90
N LYS A 135 -41.01 14.16 60.28
CA LYS A 135 -41.93 15.26 60.64
C LYS A 135 -43.34 15.01 60.11
N LEU A 136 -43.48 14.22 59.04
CA LEU A 136 -44.77 13.92 58.41
C LEU A 136 -45.63 12.95 59.26
N LEU A 137 -45.02 12.22 60.20
CA LEU A 137 -45.73 11.29 61.09
C LEU A 137 -46.72 11.99 62.05
N GLY A 138 -46.51 13.27 62.34
CA GLY A 138 -47.28 14.04 63.33
C GLY A 138 -46.83 13.80 64.77
N ALA A 139 -47.19 14.70 65.69
CA ALA A 139 -46.68 14.69 67.07
C ALA A 139 -47.03 13.40 67.85
N ASN A 140 -48.17 12.78 67.52
CA ASN A 140 -48.68 11.57 68.16
C ASN A 140 -48.90 10.42 67.16
N GLY A 141 -48.31 10.48 65.96
CA GLY A 141 -48.54 9.46 64.93
C GLY A 141 -49.88 9.59 64.20
N GLU A 142 -50.45 10.79 64.14
CA GLU A 142 -51.76 11.07 63.51
C GLU A 142 -51.84 10.64 62.04
N ASN A 143 -50.70 10.60 61.35
CA ASN A 143 -50.59 10.17 59.96
C ASN A 143 -49.97 8.77 59.80
N ALA A 144 -49.83 8.01 60.89
CA ALA A 144 -49.28 6.66 60.85
C ALA A 144 -50.24 5.70 60.15
N VAL A 145 -49.69 4.82 59.32
CA VAL A 145 -50.44 3.72 58.71
C VAL A 145 -50.02 2.39 59.35
N PRO A 146 -50.88 1.35 59.32
CA PRO A 146 -50.49 0.02 59.74
C PRO A 146 -49.31 -0.51 58.90
N VAL A 147 -48.25 -0.98 59.56
CA VAL A 147 -47.09 -1.63 58.91
C VAL A 147 -47.12 -3.14 59.12
N LYS A 148 -47.44 -3.59 60.34
CA LYS A 148 -47.60 -5.00 60.72
C LYS A 148 -48.95 -5.21 61.39
N VAL A 149 -49.56 -6.35 61.13
CA VAL A 149 -50.84 -6.74 61.74
C VAL A 149 -50.77 -8.16 62.28
N TRP A 150 -51.41 -8.38 63.42
CA TRP A 150 -51.58 -9.71 64.01
C TRP A 150 -53.00 -10.19 63.77
N LEU A 151 -53.11 -11.35 63.12
CA LEU A 151 -54.37 -11.98 62.78
C LEU A 151 -54.65 -13.12 63.74
N LEU A 152 -55.83 -13.08 64.36
CA LEU A 152 -56.32 -14.17 65.20
C LEU A 152 -57.26 -15.06 64.37
N PRO A 153 -57.01 -16.37 64.27
CA PRO A 153 -57.92 -17.28 63.58
C PRO A 153 -59.31 -17.29 64.22
N LEU A 154 -60.35 -17.21 63.40
CA LEU A 154 -61.74 -17.30 63.87
C LEU A 154 -62.03 -18.61 64.59
N THR A 155 -61.25 -19.66 64.33
CA THR A 155 -61.34 -20.95 65.00
C THR A 155 -61.09 -20.90 66.50
N CYS A 156 -60.38 -19.88 66.97
CA CYS A 156 -60.17 -19.62 68.39
C CYS A 156 -61.46 -19.12 69.07
N LEU A 157 -62.41 -18.59 68.29
CA LEU A 157 -63.70 -18.07 68.77
C LEU A 157 -64.85 -19.04 68.46
N ASP A 158 -64.83 -19.67 67.28
CA ASP A 158 -65.84 -20.63 66.82
C ASP A 158 -65.15 -21.79 66.08
N SER A 159 -65.26 -23.00 66.63
CA SER A 159 -64.63 -24.20 66.07
C SER A 159 -65.16 -24.60 64.68
N THR A 160 -66.31 -24.08 64.27
CA THR A 160 -66.95 -24.28 62.95
C THR A 160 -66.51 -23.27 61.90
N ALA A 161 -65.76 -22.23 62.28
CA ALA A 161 -65.28 -21.21 61.35
C ALA A 161 -64.34 -21.77 60.27
N ALA A 162 -64.31 -21.10 59.12
CA ALA A 162 -63.46 -21.48 57.98
C ALA A 162 -61.97 -21.50 58.38
N LYS A 163 -61.26 -22.54 57.94
CA LYS A 163 -59.84 -22.77 58.27
C LYS A 163 -58.98 -22.65 57.04
N LEU A 164 -57.75 -22.17 57.22
CA LEU A 164 -56.69 -22.41 56.24
C LEU A 164 -56.39 -23.91 56.26
N VAL A 165 -56.62 -24.60 55.14
CA VAL A 165 -56.54 -26.06 55.06
C VAL A 165 -55.12 -26.49 54.69
N ARG A 166 -54.44 -25.73 53.83
CA ARG A 166 -53.08 -26.05 53.34
C ARG A 166 -52.22 -24.80 53.29
N GLN A 167 -50.96 -24.94 53.68
CA GLN A 167 -49.89 -24.02 53.26
C GLN A 167 -49.34 -24.51 51.92
N ILE A 168 -48.83 -23.59 51.11
CA ILE A 168 -48.13 -23.95 49.87
C ILE A 168 -46.67 -24.21 50.23
N SER A 169 -46.09 -25.27 49.68
CA SER A 169 -44.69 -25.61 49.92
C SER A 169 -43.77 -24.50 49.45
N ILE A 170 -42.71 -24.27 50.23
CA ILE A 170 -41.69 -23.26 49.94
C ILE A 170 -41.07 -23.48 48.56
N GLY A 171 -40.87 -24.74 48.16
CA GLY A 171 -40.34 -25.10 46.84
C GLY A 171 -41.21 -24.59 45.69
N LEU A 172 -42.52 -24.82 45.71
CA LEU A 172 -43.40 -24.34 44.65
C LEU A 172 -43.54 -22.80 44.63
N VAL A 173 -43.42 -22.15 45.80
CA VAL A 173 -43.36 -20.68 45.87
C VAL A 173 -42.08 -20.16 45.22
N GLN A 174 -40.95 -20.79 45.48
CA GLN A 174 -39.66 -20.44 44.87
C GLN A 174 -39.66 -20.71 43.37
N GLU A 175 -40.20 -21.83 42.91
CA GLU A 175 -40.32 -22.12 41.48
C GLU A 175 -41.23 -21.12 40.75
N SER A 176 -42.40 -20.80 41.34
CA SER A 176 -43.31 -19.78 40.78
C SER A 176 -42.66 -18.40 40.73
N GLN A 177 -41.83 -18.08 41.72
CA GLN A 177 -41.05 -16.84 41.74
C GLN A 177 -40.01 -16.85 40.64
N SER A 178 -39.22 -17.91 40.51
CA SER A 178 -38.18 -18.04 39.50
C SER A 178 -38.74 -17.80 38.10
N VAL A 179 -39.91 -18.37 37.78
CA VAL A 179 -40.59 -18.13 36.49
C VAL A 179 -40.89 -16.65 36.27
N LEU A 180 -41.41 -15.94 37.28
CA LEU A 180 -41.75 -14.51 37.16
C LEU A 180 -40.52 -13.59 37.14
N GLU A 181 -39.44 -13.99 37.83
CA GLU A 181 -38.14 -13.32 37.79
C GLU A 181 -37.52 -13.46 36.39
N ASP A 182 -37.50 -14.68 35.82
CA ASP A 182 -37.00 -14.93 34.46
C ASP A 182 -37.71 -14.04 33.42
N PHE A 183 -39.04 -13.91 33.49
CA PHE A 183 -39.76 -12.99 32.61
C PHE A 183 -39.40 -11.52 32.86
N SER A 184 -39.15 -11.12 34.11
CA SER A 184 -38.80 -9.74 34.44
C SER A 184 -37.39 -9.38 33.96
N ASP A 185 -36.45 -10.32 34.06
CA ASP A 185 -35.09 -10.18 33.53
C ASP A 185 -35.10 -10.11 32.00
N LEU A 186 -35.89 -10.98 31.36
CA LEU A 186 -36.14 -10.92 29.92
C LEU A 186 -36.76 -9.58 29.52
N GLU A 187 -37.65 -9.04 30.36
CA GLU A 187 -38.24 -7.72 30.16
C GLU A 187 -37.22 -6.58 30.17
N MET A 188 -36.25 -6.66 31.07
CA MET A 188 -35.15 -5.71 31.10
C MET A 188 -34.30 -5.83 29.82
N ARG A 189 -33.88 -7.05 29.46
CA ARG A 189 -33.04 -7.32 28.28
C ARG A 189 -33.66 -6.77 26.99
N PHE A 190 -34.94 -7.02 26.72
CA PHE A 190 -35.55 -6.48 25.50
C PHE A 190 -35.66 -4.95 25.53
N ASN A 191 -35.86 -4.34 26.71
CA ASN A 191 -35.97 -2.89 26.80
C ASN A 191 -34.64 -2.23 26.50
N ASP A 192 -33.54 -2.86 26.90
CA ASP A 192 -32.19 -2.40 26.57
C ASP A 192 -31.87 -2.63 25.10
N ALA A 193 -32.23 -3.78 24.52
CA ALA A 193 -32.10 -4.04 23.09
C ALA A 193 -32.88 -3.01 22.24
N LEU A 194 -34.11 -2.67 22.61
CA LEU A 194 -34.95 -1.66 21.95
C LEU A 194 -34.40 -0.23 22.06
N ARG A 195 -33.59 0.07 23.07
CA ARG A 195 -32.93 1.39 23.22
C ARG A 195 -31.70 1.55 22.35
N THR A 196 -31.18 0.46 21.78
CA THR A 196 -29.98 0.54 20.93
C THR A 196 -30.26 1.36 19.67
N GLN A 197 -29.28 2.17 19.26
CA GLN A 197 -29.37 2.95 18.01
C GLN A 197 -29.61 2.03 16.80
N THR A 198 -28.99 0.85 16.78
CA THR A 198 -29.17 -0.13 15.71
C THR A 198 -30.61 -0.62 15.61
N ALA A 199 -31.28 -0.94 16.72
CA ALA A 199 -32.69 -1.32 16.69
C ALA A 199 -33.58 -0.19 16.15
N GLN A 200 -33.30 1.07 16.51
CA GLN A 200 -34.03 2.24 15.99
C GLN A 200 -33.79 2.49 14.50
N GLN A 201 -32.61 2.13 13.99
CA GLN A 201 -32.23 2.27 12.59
C GLN A 201 -32.76 1.15 11.69
N PHE A 202 -33.11 -0.01 12.25
CA PHE A 202 -33.61 -1.17 11.52
C PHE A 202 -34.98 -1.63 12.09
N PRO A 203 -36.10 -1.06 11.61
CA PRO A 203 -37.44 -1.35 12.11
C PRO A 203 -37.83 -2.84 12.06
N GLN A 204 -37.24 -3.61 11.17
CA GLN A 204 -37.47 -5.06 11.05
C GLN A 204 -37.10 -5.77 12.36
N ILE A 205 -35.97 -5.40 12.98
CA ILE A 205 -35.54 -5.97 14.27
C ILE A 205 -36.39 -5.40 15.40
N GLU A 206 -36.66 -4.09 15.37
CA GLU A 206 -37.50 -3.44 16.38
C GLU A 206 -38.88 -4.11 16.47
N ASN A 207 -39.49 -4.42 15.33
CA ASN A 207 -40.78 -5.09 15.25
C ASN A 207 -40.72 -6.51 15.81
N LYS A 208 -39.67 -7.29 15.49
CA LYS A 208 -39.46 -8.63 16.07
C LYS A 208 -39.37 -8.59 17.60
N LEU A 209 -38.57 -7.67 18.14
CA LEU A 209 -38.44 -7.47 19.59
C LEU A 209 -39.76 -7.03 20.25
N LYS A 210 -40.51 -6.12 19.61
CA LYS A 210 -41.82 -5.68 20.11
C LYS A 210 -42.84 -6.82 20.15
N THR A 211 -42.91 -7.63 19.10
CA THR A 211 -43.80 -8.80 19.02
C THR A 211 -43.47 -9.81 20.11
N PHE A 212 -42.18 -10.14 20.27
CA PHE A 212 -41.72 -11.03 21.33
C PHE A 212 -42.07 -10.53 22.73
N LYS A 213 -41.80 -9.24 23.01
CA LYS A 213 -42.19 -8.57 24.26
C LYS A 213 -43.69 -8.69 24.55
N GLN A 214 -44.53 -8.45 23.55
CA GLN A 214 -45.99 -8.53 23.70
C GLN A 214 -46.43 -9.94 24.07
N MET A 215 -45.88 -10.96 23.40
CA MET A 215 -46.19 -12.37 23.68
C MET A 215 -45.73 -12.78 25.09
N CYS A 216 -44.51 -12.42 25.50
CA CYS A 216 -44.01 -12.70 26.85
C CYS A 216 -44.86 -12.01 27.93
N SER A 217 -45.26 -10.75 27.69
CA SER A 217 -46.12 -10.00 28.61
C SER A 217 -47.50 -10.63 28.74
N GLN A 218 -48.06 -11.12 27.63
CA GLN A 218 -49.33 -11.84 27.62
C GLN A 218 -49.24 -13.14 28.42
N PHE A 219 -48.24 -13.98 28.14
CA PHE A 219 -48.05 -15.25 28.84
C PHE A 219 -47.82 -15.06 30.35
N LYS A 220 -46.97 -14.09 30.73
CA LYS A 220 -46.74 -13.72 32.14
C LYS A 220 -48.06 -13.37 32.84
N LEU A 221 -48.93 -12.60 32.19
CA LEU A 221 -50.23 -12.23 32.75
C LEU A 221 -51.15 -13.44 32.91
N GLU A 222 -51.21 -14.33 31.91
CA GLU A 222 -52.00 -15.57 31.98
C GLU A 222 -51.52 -16.49 33.11
N PHE A 223 -50.20 -16.60 33.30
CA PHE A 223 -49.59 -17.32 34.41
C PHE A 223 -49.96 -16.70 35.77
N GLN A 224 -49.83 -15.37 35.92
CA GLN A 224 -50.22 -14.66 37.15
C GLN A 224 -51.70 -14.84 37.49
N GLN A 225 -52.59 -14.77 36.49
CA GLN A 225 -54.03 -15.02 36.68
C GLN A 225 -54.31 -16.46 37.12
N THR A 226 -53.57 -17.42 36.58
CA THR A 226 -53.68 -18.83 36.96
C THR A 226 -53.26 -19.04 38.42
N LEU A 227 -52.16 -18.43 38.84
CA LEU A 227 -51.76 -18.39 40.26
C LEU A 227 -52.83 -17.74 41.13
N ALA A 228 -53.33 -16.56 40.75
CA ALA A 228 -54.37 -15.83 41.48
C ALA A 228 -55.64 -16.66 41.72
N LYS A 229 -55.98 -17.54 40.76
CA LYS A 229 -57.15 -18.43 40.82
C LYS A 229 -56.90 -19.69 41.65
N LYS A 230 -55.76 -20.35 41.45
CA LYS A 230 -55.46 -21.65 42.07
C LYS A 230 -54.97 -21.54 43.52
N LEU A 231 -54.18 -20.52 43.85
CA LEU A 231 -53.61 -20.36 45.20
C LEU A 231 -54.69 -20.29 46.31
N PRO A 232 -55.79 -19.51 46.16
CA PRO A 232 -56.86 -19.51 47.17
C PRO A 232 -57.61 -20.84 47.28
N SER A 233 -57.77 -21.54 46.16
CA SER A 233 -58.43 -22.85 46.10
C SER A 233 -57.64 -23.92 46.85
N ILE A 234 -56.32 -23.98 46.64
CA ILE A 234 -55.40 -24.88 47.33
C ILE A 234 -55.42 -24.59 48.84
N ARG A 235 -55.27 -23.31 49.22
CA ARG A 235 -55.31 -22.86 50.62
C ARG A 235 -56.64 -23.18 51.32
N GLY A 236 -57.75 -23.11 50.59
CA GLY A 236 -59.09 -23.44 51.07
C GLY A 236 -59.42 -24.93 51.05
N GLY A 237 -58.53 -25.78 50.56
CA GLY A 237 -58.73 -27.23 50.51
C GLY A 237 -59.45 -27.75 49.26
N GLY A 238 -59.85 -26.87 48.33
CA GLY A 238 -60.64 -27.21 47.14
C GLY A 238 -59.84 -27.85 46.00
N GLU A 239 -58.53 -27.60 45.95
CA GLU A 239 -57.59 -28.27 45.03
C GLU A 239 -56.40 -28.85 45.81
N GLU A 240 -55.75 -29.85 45.23
CA GLU A 240 -54.47 -30.36 45.72
C GLU A 240 -53.31 -29.50 45.22
N GLU A 241 -52.22 -29.46 46.00
CA GLU A 241 -51.01 -28.73 45.65
C GLU A 241 -50.36 -29.24 44.35
N ALA A 242 -50.55 -30.51 44.00
CA ALA A 242 -50.11 -31.11 42.75
C ALA A 242 -50.61 -30.36 41.50
N VAL A 243 -51.74 -29.66 41.59
CA VAL A 243 -52.28 -28.84 40.50
C VAL A 243 -51.37 -27.65 40.18
N LEU A 244 -50.73 -27.06 41.18
CA LEU A 244 -49.77 -25.97 40.98
C LEU A 244 -48.45 -26.50 40.40
N ALA A 245 -47.97 -27.64 40.90
CA ALA A 245 -46.78 -28.31 40.35
C ALA A 245 -46.96 -28.67 38.86
N GLU A 246 -48.16 -29.13 38.48
CA GLU A 246 -48.48 -29.43 37.09
C GLU A 246 -48.49 -28.16 36.19
N GLU A 247 -48.96 -27.02 36.72
CA GLU A 247 -48.93 -25.74 35.99
C GLU A 247 -47.50 -25.24 35.74
N LEU A 248 -46.64 -25.36 36.75
CA LEU A 248 -45.21 -25.05 36.63
C LEU A 248 -44.52 -25.98 35.63
N ARG A 249 -44.81 -27.28 35.69
CA ARG A 249 -44.30 -28.26 34.74
C ARG A 249 -44.70 -27.93 33.31
N LYS A 250 -45.98 -27.56 33.07
CA LYS A 250 -46.47 -27.12 31.76
C LYS A 250 -45.72 -25.91 31.25
N THR A 251 -45.47 -24.93 32.12
CA THR A 251 -44.69 -23.74 31.79
C THR A 251 -43.27 -24.11 31.37
N CYS A 252 -42.59 -24.97 32.13
CA CYS A 252 -41.24 -25.45 31.81
C CYS A 252 -41.15 -26.28 30.53
N SER A 253 -42.22 -26.99 30.15
CA SER A 253 -42.29 -27.75 28.89
C SER A 253 -42.84 -26.96 27.71
N SER A 254 -43.27 -25.71 27.94
CA SER A 254 -43.83 -24.87 26.88
C SER A 254 -42.72 -24.18 26.07
N PRO A 255 -43.03 -23.65 24.88
CA PRO A 255 -42.11 -22.76 24.15
C PRO A 255 -41.75 -21.47 24.91
N PHE A 256 -42.46 -21.14 25.99
CA PHE A 256 -42.20 -20.01 26.90
C PHE A 256 -41.27 -20.37 28.06
N ASN A 257 -40.57 -21.51 28.00
CA ASN A 257 -39.58 -21.83 29.02
C ASN A 257 -38.37 -20.87 28.97
N SER A 258 -37.75 -20.67 30.12
CA SER A 258 -36.65 -19.72 30.29
C SER A 258 -35.48 -19.94 29.34
N LYS A 259 -35.14 -21.20 29.05
CA LYS A 259 -34.01 -21.55 28.18
C LYS A 259 -34.23 -21.03 26.75
N ASP A 260 -35.36 -21.37 26.14
CA ASP A 260 -35.63 -21.03 24.74
C ASP A 260 -35.84 -19.52 24.55
N LEU A 261 -36.49 -18.86 25.52
CA LEU A 261 -36.66 -17.41 25.51
C LEU A 261 -35.31 -16.68 25.57
N ASN A 262 -34.41 -17.13 26.44
CA ASN A 262 -33.07 -16.55 26.55
C ASN A 262 -32.22 -16.85 25.31
N GLU A 263 -32.29 -18.06 24.75
CA GLU A 263 -31.56 -18.44 23.54
C GLU A 263 -31.98 -17.59 22.33
N TRP A 264 -33.28 -17.32 22.17
CA TRP A 264 -33.77 -16.41 21.13
C TRP A 264 -33.28 -14.97 21.35
N MET A 265 -33.31 -14.49 22.60
CA MET A 265 -32.78 -13.16 22.94
C MET A 265 -31.28 -13.04 22.66
N ASP A 266 -30.48 -14.05 23.02
CA ASP A 266 -29.05 -14.11 22.71
C ASP A 266 -28.80 -14.01 21.19
N CYS A 267 -29.62 -14.70 20.40
CA CYS A 267 -29.56 -14.61 18.94
C CYS A 267 -29.87 -13.20 18.43
N LYS A 268 -30.85 -12.51 19.01
CA LYS A 268 -31.21 -11.13 18.61
C LYS A 268 -30.17 -10.10 19.03
N GLU A 269 -29.61 -10.23 20.22
CA GLU A 269 -28.50 -9.38 20.67
C GLU A 269 -27.26 -9.56 19.78
N ARG A 270 -26.98 -10.79 19.35
CA ARG A 270 -25.90 -11.10 18.40
C ARG A 270 -26.17 -10.49 17.01
N GLU A 271 -27.40 -10.59 16.51
CA GLU A 271 -27.81 -9.97 15.25
C GLU A 271 -27.61 -8.45 15.27
N ILE A 272 -28.05 -7.79 16.35
CA ILE A 272 -27.86 -6.36 16.60
C ILE A 272 -26.36 -6.00 16.62
N SER A 273 -25.54 -6.82 17.29
CA SER A 273 -24.09 -6.62 17.36
C SER A 273 -23.42 -6.71 15.98
N ILE A 274 -23.84 -7.67 15.15
CA ILE A 274 -23.35 -7.83 13.77
C ILE A 274 -23.69 -6.59 12.94
N LEU A 275 -24.95 -6.15 12.97
CA LEU A 275 -25.37 -4.95 12.25
C LEU A 275 -24.62 -3.71 12.71
N LYS A 276 -24.46 -3.54 14.02
CA LYS A 276 -23.65 -2.46 14.60
C LYS A 276 -22.21 -2.50 14.10
N SER A 277 -21.60 -3.67 14.00
CA SER A 277 -20.23 -3.83 13.49
C SER A 277 -20.09 -3.38 12.04
N TYR A 278 -21.04 -3.74 11.18
CA TYR A 278 -21.00 -3.37 9.75
C TYR A 278 -21.36 -1.91 9.51
N THR A 279 -22.40 -1.39 10.15
CA THR A 279 -22.76 0.03 10.08
C THR A 279 -21.64 0.93 10.60
N ASN A 280 -20.94 0.53 11.66
CA ASN A 280 -19.75 1.26 12.14
C ASN A 280 -18.55 1.22 11.19
N LYS A 281 -18.46 0.25 10.28
CA LYS A 281 -17.44 0.23 9.22
C LYS A 281 -17.82 1.14 8.06
N MET A 282 -19.11 1.24 7.76
CA MET A 282 -19.67 2.05 6.67
C MET A 282 -20.08 3.46 7.16
N LYS A 283 -19.21 4.18 7.89
CA LYS A 283 -19.58 5.46 8.54
C LYS A 283 -19.99 6.58 7.58
N ASN A 284 -19.57 6.50 6.32
CA ASN A 284 -19.82 7.53 5.31
C ASN A 284 -21.13 7.28 4.54
N THR A 285 -22.01 6.41 5.03
CA THR A 285 -23.27 6.07 4.36
C THR A 285 -24.48 6.43 5.21
N GLN A 286 -25.55 6.84 4.55
CA GLN A 286 -26.81 7.18 5.21
C GLN A 286 -27.61 5.89 5.43
N ILE A 287 -27.94 5.61 6.69
CA ILE A 287 -28.83 4.51 7.03
C ILE A 287 -30.27 4.98 6.84
N VAL A 288 -31.03 4.29 6.00
CA VAL A 288 -32.41 4.59 5.69
C VAL A 288 -33.30 3.53 6.35
N PRO A 289 -34.07 3.88 7.41
CA PRO A 289 -34.78 2.87 8.19
C PRO A 289 -35.97 2.24 7.47
N ARG A 290 -36.70 3.02 6.65
CA ARG A 290 -37.94 2.59 6.01
C ARG A 290 -37.80 2.56 4.50
N GLU A 291 -38.52 1.64 3.88
CA GLU A 291 -38.55 1.50 2.43
C GLU A 291 -39.15 2.74 1.73
N ASN A 292 -40.15 3.41 2.31
CA ASN A 292 -40.68 4.65 1.75
C ASN A 292 -39.63 5.77 1.71
N ASP A 293 -38.84 5.90 2.78
CA ASP A 293 -37.79 6.91 2.87
C ASP A 293 -36.67 6.60 1.85
N LEU A 294 -36.43 5.31 1.55
CA LEU A 294 -35.47 4.89 0.52
C LEU A 294 -35.87 5.40 -0.86
N HIS A 295 -37.15 5.29 -1.23
CA HIS A 295 -37.64 5.81 -2.52
C HIS A 295 -37.42 7.32 -2.64
N GLU A 296 -37.66 8.08 -1.56
CA GLU A 296 -37.41 9.52 -1.54
C GLU A 296 -35.93 9.86 -1.72
N GLU A 297 -35.02 9.13 -1.07
CA GLU A 297 -33.57 9.36 -1.19
C GLU A 297 -33.05 8.97 -2.58
N ILE A 298 -33.53 7.87 -3.16
CA ILE A 298 -33.15 7.46 -4.52
C ILE A 298 -33.58 8.52 -5.55
N LEU A 299 -34.78 9.11 -5.42
CA LEU A 299 -35.27 10.14 -6.34
C LEU A 299 -34.47 11.46 -6.29
N LYS A 300 -33.71 11.71 -5.21
CA LYS A 300 -32.86 12.90 -5.07
C LYS A 300 -31.50 12.75 -5.75
N ALA A 301 -31.09 11.52 -6.06
CA ALA A 301 -29.76 11.20 -6.57
C ALA A 301 -29.79 10.79 -8.05
N GLU A 302 -28.77 11.16 -8.81
CA GLU A 302 -28.56 10.65 -10.17
C GLU A 302 -28.20 9.16 -10.11
N GLN A 303 -27.31 8.79 -9.18
CA GLN A 303 -26.92 7.42 -8.89
C GLN A 303 -27.09 7.15 -7.38
N ALA A 304 -27.78 6.07 -7.02
CA ALA A 304 -27.84 5.60 -5.63
C ALA A 304 -27.31 4.17 -5.53
N VAL A 305 -26.29 3.97 -4.70
CA VAL A 305 -25.71 2.66 -4.41
C VAL A 305 -26.09 2.29 -2.98
N CYS A 306 -26.87 1.23 -2.83
CA CYS A 306 -27.49 0.84 -1.58
C CYS A 306 -26.90 -0.48 -1.08
N PHE A 307 -26.32 -0.48 0.12
CA PHE A 307 -26.02 -1.72 0.82
C PHE A 307 -27.28 -2.25 1.49
N VAL A 308 -27.76 -3.40 1.03
CA VAL A 308 -29.03 -3.98 1.47
C VAL A 308 -28.78 -5.20 2.32
N PHE A 309 -29.21 -5.17 3.59
CA PHE A 309 -29.30 -6.38 4.41
C PHE A 309 -30.56 -7.14 4.04
N THR A 310 -30.40 -8.28 3.37
CA THR A 310 -31.49 -8.97 2.69
C THR A 310 -32.29 -9.94 3.57
N SER A 311 -31.80 -10.24 4.77
CA SER A 311 -32.38 -11.26 5.67
C SER A 311 -33.01 -10.70 6.95
N LEU A 312 -33.00 -9.38 7.16
CA LEU A 312 -33.48 -8.79 8.43
C LEU A 312 -34.98 -8.93 8.64
N GLY A 313 -35.77 -8.81 7.57
CA GLY A 313 -37.22 -8.95 7.64
C GLY A 313 -37.72 -10.34 7.26
N SER A 314 -36.86 -11.36 7.21
CA SER A 314 -37.32 -12.75 7.07
C SER A 314 -38.18 -13.15 8.26
N ASP A 315 -39.17 -14.02 8.01
CA ASP A 315 -40.04 -14.56 9.04
C ASP A 315 -39.23 -15.23 10.16
N GLU A 316 -39.71 -15.10 11.39
CA GLU A 316 -39.11 -15.72 12.58
C GLU A 316 -39.97 -16.93 12.99
N PRO A 317 -39.51 -18.16 12.74
CA PRO A 317 -40.29 -19.36 13.03
C PRO A 317 -40.65 -19.48 14.51
N TYR A 318 -39.74 -19.12 15.41
CA TYR A 318 -40.00 -19.14 16.85
C TYR A 318 -41.11 -18.19 17.29
N LEU A 319 -41.22 -16.98 16.72
CA LEU A 319 -42.33 -16.07 17.02
C LEU A 319 -43.67 -16.65 16.57
N SER A 320 -43.68 -17.42 15.47
CA SER A 320 -44.86 -18.17 15.02
C SER A 320 -45.23 -19.27 16.02
N THR A 321 -44.25 -20.02 16.53
CA THR A 321 -44.46 -21.04 17.58
C THR A 321 -45.08 -20.42 18.84
N LEU A 322 -44.55 -19.30 19.33
CA LEU A 322 -45.12 -18.58 20.49
C LEU A 322 -46.54 -18.08 20.20
N SER A 323 -46.78 -17.51 19.02
CA SER A 323 -48.11 -17.04 18.64
C SER A 323 -49.13 -18.16 18.60
N ASN A 324 -48.77 -19.33 18.07
CA ASN A 324 -49.66 -20.47 17.96
C ASN A 324 -49.98 -21.04 19.34
N TYR A 325 -48.97 -21.14 20.22
CA TYR A 325 -49.16 -21.58 21.60
C TYR A 325 -50.13 -20.68 22.39
N LEU A 326 -50.09 -19.35 22.19
CA LEU A 326 -51.03 -18.42 22.83
C LEU A 326 -52.45 -18.49 22.24
N LYS A 327 -52.62 -18.97 21.00
CA LYS A 327 -53.93 -19.05 20.32
C LYS A 327 -54.63 -20.38 20.57
N GLU A 328 -53.88 -21.47 20.61
CA GLU A 328 -54.43 -22.82 20.78
C GLU A 328 -54.35 -23.21 22.27
N THR A 329 -55.49 -23.42 22.92
CA THR A 329 -55.50 -24.08 24.22
C THR A 329 -54.86 -25.47 24.06
N PRO A 330 -53.75 -25.81 24.75
CA PRO A 330 -53.08 -27.08 24.56
C PRO A 330 -54.05 -28.24 24.83
N LYS A 331 -54.26 -29.13 23.85
CA LYS A 331 -55.00 -30.38 24.08
C LYS A 331 -54.09 -31.34 24.85
N PRO A 332 -54.60 -32.05 25.89
CA PRO A 332 -53.80 -32.96 26.69
C PRO A 332 -53.14 -34.12 25.91
N ASP A 333 -53.66 -34.46 24.73
CA ASP A 333 -53.28 -35.66 23.97
C ASP A 333 -52.39 -35.40 22.73
N ASP A 334 -52.12 -34.14 22.36
CA ASP A 334 -51.20 -33.82 21.27
C ASP A 334 -49.75 -33.81 21.80
N ALA A 335 -49.29 -34.98 22.26
CA ALA A 335 -47.91 -35.24 22.71
C ALA A 335 -46.92 -35.37 21.53
N GLN A 336 -47.02 -34.48 20.54
CA GLN A 336 -45.86 -34.09 19.76
C GLN A 336 -45.26 -32.90 20.47
N ASP A 337 -44.15 -33.15 21.14
CA ASP A 337 -43.30 -32.13 21.77
C ASP A 337 -43.20 -30.94 20.79
N PRO A 338 -43.72 -29.75 21.13
CA PRO A 338 -43.52 -28.57 20.32
C PRO A 338 -42.08 -28.12 20.57
N HIS A 339 -41.12 -28.99 20.27
CA HIS A 339 -39.72 -28.64 20.30
C HIS A 339 -39.57 -27.41 19.42
N PRO A 340 -39.05 -26.30 19.97
CA PRO A 340 -38.78 -25.14 19.17
C PRO A 340 -37.89 -25.54 18.00
N PRO A 341 -38.04 -24.88 16.85
CA PRO A 341 -37.03 -24.99 15.81
C PRO A 341 -35.63 -24.75 16.40
N ASP A 342 -34.62 -25.41 15.84
CA ASP A 342 -33.23 -25.22 16.25
C ASP A 342 -32.82 -23.75 16.03
N LEU A 343 -32.93 -22.96 17.09
CA LEU A 343 -32.88 -21.50 17.07
C LEU A 343 -31.57 -21.00 16.48
N GLU A 344 -30.47 -21.69 16.74
CA GLU A 344 -29.16 -21.38 16.17
C GLU A 344 -29.10 -21.73 14.67
N LYS A 345 -29.58 -22.89 14.24
CA LYS A 345 -29.50 -23.27 12.82
C LYS A 345 -30.35 -22.39 11.90
N GLU A 346 -31.36 -21.72 12.43
CA GLU A 346 -32.24 -20.84 11.65
C GLU A 346 -31.68 -19.43 11.45
N GLN A 347 -30.63 -19.02 12.17
CA GLN A 347 -30.09 -17.67 12.03
C GLN A 347 -29.30 -17.51 10.73
N TRP A 348 -29.74 -16.55 9.91
CA TRP A 348 -29.14 -16.27 8.60
C TRP A 348 -27.63 -15.98 8.67
N TYR A 349 -27.16 -15.36 9.74
CA TYR A 349 -25.78 -14.94 9.92
C TYR A 349 -24.82 -16.04 10.40
N LEU A 350 -25.33 -17.22 10.80
CA LEU A 350 -24.49 -18.33 11.28
C LEU A 350 -23.93 -19.22 10.16
N THR A 351 -24.46 -19.11 8.94
CA THR A 351 -23.93 -19.86 7.80
C THR A 351 -22.64 -19.23 7.28
N ASN A 352 -21.56 -20.01 7.19
CA ASN A 352 -20.25 -19.54 6.67
C ASN A 352 -20.35 -18.81 5.32
N LYS A 353 -21.16 -19.34 4.39
CA LYS A 353 -21.40 -18.72 3.08
C LYS A 353 -22.00 -17.32 3.20
N VAL A 354 -22.98 -17.15 4.09
CA VAL A 354 -23.66 -15.87 4.29
C VAL A 354 -22.75 -14.86 4.98
N ALA A 355 -21.98 -15.30 5.98
CA ALA A 355 -20.98 -14.48 6.65
C ALA A 355 -19.87 -14.01 5.70
N GLU A 356 -19.44 -14.87 4.76
CA GLU A 356 -18.48 -14.52 3.71
C GLU A 356 -19.07 -13.51 2.71
N THR A 357 -20.28 -13.76 2.20
CA THR A 357 -20.99 -12.82 1.31
C THR A 357 -21.14 -11.44 1.96
N LEU A 358 -21.62 -11.41 3.20
CA LEU A 358 -21.79 -10.16 3.97
C LEU A 358 -20.47 -9.40 4.11
N ARG A 359 -19.38 -10.11 4.46
CA ARG A 359 -18.05 -9.52 4.62
C ARG A 359 -17.52 -8.96 3.30
N ASN A 360 -17.63 -9.73 2.22
CA ASN A 360 -17.11 -9.35 0.90
C ASN A 360 -17.90 -8.17 0.33
N LYS A 361 -19.24 -8.24 0.33
CA LYS A 361 -20.10 -7.15 -0.17
C LYS A 361 -19.92 -5.88 0.67
N ALA A 362 -19.86 -5.98 2.00
CA ALA A 362 -19.66 -4.80 2.85
C ALA A 362 -18.31 -4.13 2.59
N LYS A 363 -17.26 -4.93 2.34
CA LYS A 363 -15.95 -4.40 1.96
C LYS A 363 -15.99 -3.71 0.60
N LEU A 364 -16.53 -4.37 -0.43
CA LEU A 364 -16.65 -3.79 -1.78
C LEU A 364 -17.43 -2.47 -1.75
N PHE A 365 -18.56 -2.45 -1.04
CA PHE A 365 -19.38 -1.26 -0.88
C PHE A 365 -18.64 -0.14 -0.14
N SER A 366 -17.98 -0.45 0.99
CA SER A 366 -17.24 0.55 1.76
C SER A 366 -16.05 1.13 0.99
N ASP A 367 -15.29 0.28 0.29
CA ASP A 367 -14.13 0.70 -0.49
C ASP A 367 -14.57 1.57 -1.68
N PHE A 368 -15.69 1.23 -2.32
CA PHE A 368 -16.28 2.00 -3.42
C PHE A 368 -16.88 3.33 -2.93
N ALA A 369 -17.56 3.33 -1.77
CA ALA A 369 -18.07 4.56 -1.15
C ALA A 369 -16.95 5.55 -0.80
N GLU A 370 -15.85 5.06 -0.22
CA GLU A 370 -14.69 5.90 0.10
C GLU A 370 -14.00 6.45 -1.16
N ALA A 371 -13.88 5.64 -2.21
CA ALA A 371 -13.30 6.07 -3.49
C ALA A 371 -14.12 7.18 -4.17
N ASN A 372 -15.42 7.25 -3.91
CA ASN A 372 -16.35 8.22 -4.50
C ASN A 372 -16.85 9.28 -3.51
N LYS A 373 -16.23 9.44 -2.33
CA LYS A 373 -16.72 10.35 -1.27
C LYS A 373 -16.83 11.82 -1.70
N GLU A 374 -16.08 12.24 -2.72
CA GLU A 374 -16.09 13.60 -3.26
C GLU A 374 -17.07 13.76 -4.43
N ASN A 375 -17.60 12.66 -4.96
CA ASN A 375 -18.53 12.65 -6.08
C ASN A 375 -19.96 12.90 -5.59
N LYS A 376 -20.50 14.09 -5.87
CA LYS A 376 -21.85 14.51 -5.45
C LYS A 376 -22.99 13.86 -6.24
N ASN A 377 -22.69 13.20 -7.35
CA ASN A 377 -23.70 12.55 -8.19
C ASN A 377 -24.08 11.15 -7.68
N ILE A 378 -23.28 10.59 -6.76
CA ILE A 378 -23.50 9.27 -6.18
C ILE A 378 -23.89 9.41 -4.72
N THR A 379 -24.99 8.76 -4.34
CA THR A 379 -25.43 8.67 -2.96
C THR A 379 -25.26 7.24 -2.44
N PHE A 380 -24.68 7.10 -1.25
CA PHE A 380 -24.44 5.80 -0.61
C PHE A 380 -25.40 5.58 0.55
N LEU A 381 -26.28 4.58 0.40
CA LEU A 381 -27.34 4.28 1.36
C LEU A 381 -27.15 2.90 1.99
N THR A 382 -27.69 2.70 3.18
CA THR A 382 -27.72 1.40 3.86
C THR A 382 -29.12 1.13 4.37
N VAL A 383 -29.69 -0.02 4.02
CA VAL A 383 -31.11 -0.33 4.29
C VAL A 383 -31.30 -1.81 4.60
N GLY A 384 -32.35 -2.14 5.33
CA GLY A 384 -32.87 -3.52 5.41
C GLY A 384 -34.04 -3.69 4.44
N LEU A 385 -33.93 -4.61 3.49
CA LEU A 385 -35.05 -5.00 2.60
C LEU A 385 -35.06 -6.51 2.51
N THR A 386 -36.18 -7.18 2.71
CA THR A 386 -36.21 -8.65 2.68
C THR A 386 -36.08 -9.16 1.24
N ASN A 387 -35.18 -10.10 1.00
CA ASN A 387 -35.09 -10.84 -0.25
C ASN A 387 -34.86 -12.33 0.04
N GLU A 388 -35.88 -13.16 -0.19
CA GLU A 388 -35.82 -14.60 0.11
C GLU A 388 -34.87 -15.36 -0.82
N THR A 389 -34.64 -14.85 -2.02
CA THR A 389 -33.77 -15.50 -3.02
C THR A 389 -32.29 -15.25 -2.75
N GLN A 390 -31.95 -14.13 -2.09
CA GLN A 390 -30.58 -13.72 -1.77
C GLN A 390 -30.43 -13.51 -0.27
N LYS A 391 -29.97 -14.53 0.47
CA LYS A 391 -29.74 -14.40 1.92
C LYS A 391 -28.44 -13.66 2.25
N GLY A 392 -28.45 -12.85 3.30
CA GLY A 392 -27.30 -12.10 3.81
C GLY A 392 -27.36 -10.61 3.47
N ALA A 393 -26.62 -10.23 2.42
CA ALA A 393 -26.61 -8.88 1.92
C ALA A 393 -26.33 -8.83 0.42
N SER A 394 -26.75 -7.74 -0.21
CA SER A 394 -26.46 -7.40 -1.59
C SER A 394 -26.20 -5.90 -1.74
N ILE A 395 -25.74 -5.48 -2.92
CA ILE A 395 -25.56 -4.08 -3.26
C ILE A 395 -26.51 -3.78 -4.42
N TYR A 396 -27.45 -2.87 -4.20
CA TYR A 396 -28.41 -2.45 -5.21
C TYR A 396 -27.93 -1.16 -5.85
N LEU A 397 -28.10 -1.06 -7.17
CA LEU A 397 -27.80 0.12 -7.96
C LEU A 397 -29.10 0.68 -8.52
N TYR A 398 -29.32 1.96 -8.26
CA TYR A 398 -30.40 2.74 -8.83
C TYR A 398 -29.83 3.90 -9.65
N THR A 399 -30.43 4.14 -10.80
CA THR A 399 -30.12 5.27 -11.70
C THR A 399 -31.41 6.03 -11.96
N ASP A 400 -31.39 7.35 -11.76
CA ASP A 400 -32.52 8.25 -12.02
C ASP A 400 -33.86 7.77 -11.41
N GLY A 401 -33.82 7.18 -10.21
CA GLY A 401 -35.03 6.65 -9.55
C GLY A 401 -35.34 5.16 -9.80
N PHE A 402 -34.67 4.51 -10.76
CA PHE A 402 -35.03 3.15 -11.20
C PHE A 402 -34.00 2.11 -10.76
N SER A 403 -34.47 0.94 -10.31
CA SER A 403 -33.59 -0.21 -9.99
C SER A 403 -32.96 -0.73 -11.28
N VAL A 404 -31.63 -0.67 -11.36
CA VAL A 404 -30.85 -1.14 -12.52
C VAL A 404 -30.25 -2.51 -12.26
N ASN A 405 -29.72 -2.74 -11.05
CA ASN A 405 -29.08 -4.00 -10.70
C ASN A 405 -29.17 -4.26 -9.19
N GLU A 406 -29.84 -5.35 -8.81
CA GLU A 406 -29.99 -5.79 -7.40
C GLU A 406 -28.83 -6.68 -6.90
N ASN A 407 -27.82 -6.91 -7.73
CA ASN A 407 -26.59 -7.58 -7.36
C ASN A 407 -25.39 -6.88 -8.00
N PHE A 408 -25.38 -5.55 -7.91
CA PHE A 408 -24.24 -4.77 -8.36
C PHE A 408 -22.97 -5.24 -7.64
N GLU A 409 -21.88 -5.36 -8.39
CA GLU A 409 -20.59 -5.74 -7.85
C GLU A 409 -19.58 -4.65 -8.18
N PRO A 410 -19.42 -3.63 -7.30
CA PRO A 410 -18.43 -2.60 -7.51
C PRO A 410 -17.04 -3.20 -7.69
N PRO A 411 -16.20 -2.65 -8.58
CA PRO A 411 -14.88 -3.21 -8.83
C PRO A 411 -14.04 -3.15 -7.55
N SER A 412 -13.45 -4.30 -7.19
CA SER A 412 -12.42 -4.31 -6.14
C SER A 412 -11.14 -3.61 -6.62
N LYS A 413 -10.14 -3.45 -5.75
CA LYS A 413 -8.84 -2.92 -6.17
C LYS A 413 -8.22 -3.76 -7.31
N PRO A 414 -7.72 -3.15 -8.38
CA PRO A 414 -6.91 -3.84 -9.38
C PRO A 414 -5.65 -4.48 -8.76
N ALA A 415 -5.00 -5.39 -9.47
CA ALA A 415 -3.67 -5.85 -9.05
C ALA A 415 -2.65 -4.69 -9.13
N THR A 416 -1.57 -4.79 -8.37
CA THR A 416 -0.46 -3.82 -8.45
C THR A 416 0.08 -3.74 -9.88
N VAL A 417 0.20 -2.52 -10.40
CA VAL A 417 0.71 -2.29 -11.76
C VAL A 417 2.20 -2.61 -11.83
N THR A 418 2.63 -3.15 -12.97
CA THR A 418 4.04 -3.44 -13.25
C THR A 418 4.45 -2.78 -14.56
N GLY A 419 5.66 -2.22 -14.61
CA GLY A 419 6.21 -1.69 -15.87
C GLY A 419 6.58 -2.82 -16.83
N SER A 420 6.13 -2.74 -18.07
CA SER A 420 6.44 -3.69 -19.14
C SER A 420 7.42 -3.14 -20.19
N ASP A 421 7.30 -1.85 -20.53
CA ASP A 421 8.23 -1.15 -21.43
C ASP A 421 8.62 0.20 -20.84
N PHE A 422 9.90 0.56 -21.00
CA PHE A 422 10.49 1.75 -20.39
C PHE A 422 11.12 2.63 -21.47
N ASN A 423 10.80 3.91 -21.42
CA ASN A 423 11.40 4.92 -22.28
C ASN A 423 11.94 6.09 -21.43
N HIS A 424 12.60 7.04 -22.08
CA HIS A 424 13.08 8.26 -21.41
C HIS A 424 11.93 9.17 -20.96
N ASN A 425 10.81 9.17 -21.68
CA ASN A 425 9.68 10.05 -21.43
C ASN A 425 8.33 9.32 -21.27
N SER A 426 8.35 7.99 -21.21
CA SER A 426 7.14 7.19 -21.05
C SER A 426 7.42 5.86 -20.38
N VAL A 427 6.40 5.31 -19.72
CA VAL A 427 6.41 3.95 -19.17
C VAL A 427 5.10 3.28 -19.55
N THR A 428 5.19 2.07 -20.11
CA THR A 428 4.02 1.22 -20.32
C THR A 428 3.82 0.34 -19.10
N LEU A 429 2.62 0.38 -18.54
CA LEU A 429 2.22 -0.37 -17.37
C LEU A 429 1.23 -1.46 -17.77
N LYS A 430 1.43 -2.65 -17.23
CA LYS A 430 0.48 -3.75 -17.32
C LYS A 430 -0.51 -3.69 -16.18
N ILE A 431 -1.79 -3.69 -16.51
CA ILE A 431 -2.93 -3.67 -15.59
C ILE A 431 -3.58 -5.04 -15.63
N SER A 432 -3.77 -5.65 -14.45
CA SER A 432 -4.62 -6.85 -14.34
C SER A 432 -5.97 -6.47 -13.78
N PRO A 433 -7.06 -7.06 -14.31
CA PRO A 433 -8.41 -6.75 -13.86
C PRO A 433 -8.61 -7.10 -12.37
N PRO A 434 -9.51 -6.38 -11.68
CA PRO A 434 -9.83 -6.67 -10.30
C PRO A 434 -10.51 -8.03 -10.15
N ARG A 435 -10.39 -8.61 -8.95
CA ARG A 435 -10.97 -9.93 -8.65
C ARG A 435 -12.51 -9.93 -8.69
N PHE A 436 -13.13 -8.84 -8.26
CA PHE A 436 -14.59 -8.65 -8.23
C PHE A 436 -14.96 -7.43 -9.07
N GLY A 437 -16.14 -7.46 -9.70
CA GLY A 437 -16.67 -6.33 -10.47
C GLY A 437 -15.95 -6.01 -11.78
N ALA A 438 -15.25 -6.99 -12.38
CA ALA A 438 -14.51 -6.78 -13.63
C ALA A 438 -15.41 -6.59 -14.87
N GLU A 439 -16.64 -7.14 -14.83
CA GLU A 439 -17.58 -7.14 -15.96
C GLU A 439 -18.15 -5.74 -16.25
N ASP A 440 -18.31 -4.92 -15.20
CA ASP A 440 -18.89 -3.57 -15.28
C ASP A 440 -17.86 -2.47 -15.55
N ILE A 441 -16.59 -2.83 -15.85
CA ILE A 441 -15.52 -1.87 -16.07
C ILE A 441 -15.64 -1.19 -17.44
N SER A 442 -15.68 0.13 -17.40
CA SER A 442 -15.66 1.01 -18.56
C SER A 442 -14.28 1.52 -18.91
N SER A 443 -13.41 1.76 -17.91
CA SER A 443 -12.08 2.33 -18.06
C SER A 443 -11.14 2.03 -16.89
N TYR A 444 -9.84 2.24 -17.08
CA TYR A 444 -8.86 2.28 -15.99
C TYR A 444 -8.20 3.67 -15.95
N SER A 445 -8.14 4.28 -14.77
CA SER A 445 -7.31 5.46 -14.55
C SER A 445 -6.03 5.09 -13.83
N VAL A 446 -4.91 5.51 -14.40
CA VAL A 446 -3.59 5.43 -13.77
C VAL A 446 -3.19 6.79 -13.25
N GLU A 447 -2.90 6.82 -11.97
CA GLU A 447 -2.36 7.96 -11.28
C GLU A 447 -0.85 7.77 -11.10
N TYR A 448 -0.06 8.82 -11.30
CA TYR A 448 1.39 8.80 -11.14
C TYR A 448 1.91 10.05 -10.43
N CYS A 449 3.01 9.90 -9.68
CA CYS A 449 3.72 11.01 -9.03
C CYS A 449 5.23 10.76 -9.06
N VAL A 450 6.02 11.84 -8.98
CA VAL A 450 7.47 11.73 -8.82
C VAL A 450 7.77 11.20 -7.42
N SER A 451 8.71 10.25 -7.31
CA SER A 451 9.09 9.63 -6.05
C SER A 451 9.59 10.69 -5.06
N GLY A 452 8.88 10.86 -3.94
CA GLY A 452 9.20 11.85 -2.91
C GLY A 452 8.51 13.21 -3.06
N GLU A 453 7.71 13.41 -4.11
CA GLU A 453 6.87 14.61 -4.27
C GLU A 453 5.39 14.31 -3.96
N ASP A 454 4.67 15.32 -3.46
CA ASP A 454 3.22 15.25 -3.26
C ASP A 454 2.49 15.77 -4.52
N GLY A 455 1.50 15.01 -5.00
CA GLY A 455 0.64 15.41 -6.12
C GLY A 455 0.55 14.34 -7.20
N TRP A 456 -0.56 13.62 -7.21
CA TRP A 456 -0.86 12.62 -8.24
C TRP A 456 -1.39 13.30 -9.50
N LYS A 457 -0.81 12.97 -10.65
CA LYS A 457 -1.35 13.26 -11.98
C LYS A 457 -2.08 12.03 -12.50
N GLN A 458 -3.03 12.19 -13.41
CA GLN A 458 -3.88 11.11 -13.90
C GLN A 458 -3.80 10.98 -15.43
N GLU A 459 -3.77 9.75 -15.91
CA GLU A 459 -3.93 9.32 -17.30
C GLU A 459 -5.05 8.26 -17.36
N THR A 460 -5.90 8.28 -18.38
CA THR A 460 -7.02 7.33 -18.51
C THR A 460 -6.83 6.40 -19.71
N ALA A 461 -7.09 5.12 -19.51
CA ALA A 461 -7.08 4.08 -20.54
C ALA A 461 -8.47 3.47 -20.71
N SER A 462 -8.98 3.40 -21.95
CA SER A 462 -10.35 2.93 -22.20
C SER A 462 -10.61 1.50 -21.77
N LYS A 463 -9.94 0.47 -22.30
CA LYS A 463 -10.14 -0.93 -21.84
C LYS A 463 -8.86 -1.77 -21.99
N ALA A 464 -7.74 -1.12 -22.22
CA ALA A 464 -6.49 -1.81 -22.46
C ALA A 464 -5.94 -2.37 -21.14
N GLU A 465 -5.48 -3.62 -21.18
CA GLU A 465 -4.68 -4.22 -20.09
C GLU A 465 -3.28 -3.62 -20.02
N GLU A 466 -2.97 -2.67 -20.90
CA GLU A 466 -1.73 -1.90 -20.93
C GLU A 466 -2.02 -0.42 -21.13
N VAL A 467 -1.33 0.43 -20.37
CA VAL A 467 -1.41 1.89 -20.52
C VAL A 467 -0.01 2.48 -20.59
N THR A 468 0.24 3.33 -21.59
CA THR A 468 1.50 4.07 -21.70
C THR A 468 1.31 5.45 -21.11
N VAL A 469 1.91 5.68 -19.94
CA VAL A 469 1.99 7.02 -19.35
C VAL A 469 3.11 7.78 -20.04
N SER A 470 2.79 8.91 -20.67
CA SER A 470 3.73 9.71 -21.47
C SER A 470 4.01 11.08 -20.83
N GLY A 471 4.96 11.85 -21.37
CA GLY A 471 5.32 13.17 -20.84
C GLY A 471 6.12 13.12 -19.52
N LEU A 472 6.72 11.97 -19.22
CA LEU A 472 7.60 11.79 -18.06
C LEU A 472 8.98 12.43 -18.33
N SER A 473 9.71 12.76 -17.27
CA SER A 473 11.07 13.32 -17.37
C SER A 473 12.11 12.18 -17.41
N PRO A 474 13.19 12.30 -18.21
CA PRO A 474 14.25 11.28 -18.24
C PRO A 474 15.00 11.16 -16.91
N ASN A 475 15.55 9.96 -16.63
CA ASN A 475 16.28 9.64 -15.41
C ASN A 475 15.50 9.92 -14.10
N THR A 476 14.17 9.94 -14.14
CA THR A 476 13.32 10.34 -13.01
C THR A 476 12.55 9.15 -12.48
N GLU A 477 12.46 9.05 -11.15
CA GLU A 477 11.76 7.98 -10.45
C GLU A 477 10.30 8.35 -10.24
N TYR A 478 9.39 7.46 -10.62
CA TYR A 478 7.94 7.62 -10.52
C TYR A 478 7.32 6.48 -9.74
N MET A 479 6.24 6.79 -9.02
CA MET A 479 5.35 5.81 -8.42
C MET A 479 4.00 5.85 -9.12
N PHE A 480 3.37 4.69 -9.29
CA PHE A 480 2.12 4.53 -10.03
C PHE A 480 1.08 3.82 -9.19
N ARG A 481 -0.19 4.18 -9.37
CA ARG A 481 -1.34 3.43 -8.87
C ARG A 481 -2.46 3.45 -9.90
N CYS A 482 -3.37 2.49 -9.83
CA CYS A 482 -4.43 2.27 -10.81
C CYS A 482 -5.77 2.08 -10.13
N ARG A 483 -6.82 2.62 -10.75
CA ARG A 483 -8.23 2.47 -10.37
C ARG A 483 -9.01 1.91 -11.56
N ALA A 484 -9.98 1.05 -11.26
CA ALA A 484 -10.99 0.65 -12.24
C ALA A 484 -12.16 1.64 -12.20
N GLU A 485 -12.71 2.01 -13.35
CA GLU A 485 -13.82 2.94 -13.48
C GLU A 485 -15.02 2.26 -14.13
N THR A 486 -16.19 2.40 -13.52
CA THR A 486 -17.48 1.97 -14.09
C THR A 486 -18.29 3.20 -14.52
N PRO A 487 -19.36 3.03 -15.31
CA PRO A 487 -20.27 4.14 -15.62
C PRO A 487 -20.89 4.80 -14.39
N VAL A 488 -20.93 4.09 -13.25
CA VAL A 488 -21.47 4.59 -11.98
C VAL A 488 -20.44 5.42 -11.23
N GLY A 489 -19.18 4.98 -11.16
CA GLY A 489 -18.14 5.63 -10.39
C GLY A 489 -16.80 4.90 -10.39
N VAL A 490 -15.87 5.38 -9.57
CA VAL A 490 -14.49 4.86 -9.54
C VAL A 490 -14.28 3.86 -8.41
N GLY A 491 -13.54 2.79 -8.68
CA GLY A 491 -13.09 1.82 -7.68
C GLY A 491 -11.94 2.34 -6.81
N PRO A 492 -11.61 1.60 -5.73
CA PRO A 492 -10.44 1.90 -4.91
C PRO A 492 -9.14 1.75 -5.71
N ALA A 493 -8.15 2.58 -5.41
CA ALA A 493 -6.81 2.43 -5.97
C ALA A 493 -6.14 1.14 -5.48
N ASN A 494 -5.31 0.54 -6.33
CA ASN A 494 -4.40 -0.52 -5.92
C ASN A 494 -3.27 0.01 -5.00
N GLU A 495 -2.46 -0.91 -4.48
CA GLU A 495 -1.25 -0.53 -3.77
C GLU A 495 -0.31 0.22 -4.71
N VAL A 496 0.32 1.29 -4.19
CA VAL A 496 1.31 2.07 -4.93
C VAL A 496 2.45 1.15 -5.38
N SER A 497 2.86 1.27 -6.64
CA SER A 497 3.98 0.51 -7.19
C SER A 497 5.28 0.83 -6.46
N GLY A 498 6.28 -0.05 -6.60
CA GLY A 498 7.66 0.35 -6.34
C GLY A 498 8.09 1.54 -7.23
N SER A 499 9.19 2.19 -6.87
CA SER A 499 9.78 3.24 -7.69
C SER A 499 10.20 2.69 -9.05
N ILE A 500 9.67 3.27 -10.13
CA ILE A 500 10.00 2.94 -11.51
C ILE A 500 10.73 4.13 -12.11
N LYS A 501 11.97 3.89 -12.55
CA LYS A 501 12.84 4.92 -13.11
C LYS A 501 12.75 4.95 -14.64
N THR A 502 12.51 6.11 -15.22
CA THR A 502 12.59 6.33 -16.67
C THR A 502 14.04 6.20 -17.16
N LEU A 503 14.21 5.90 -18.45
CA LEU A 503 15.54 5.77 -19.04
C LEU A 503 16.29 7.11 -19.03
N PRO A 504 17.65 7.07 -19.01
CA PRO A 504 18.46 8.25 -18.73
C PRO A 504 18.43 9.32 -19.83
N CYS A 505 18.20 8.93 -21.07
CA CYS A 505 18.15 9.84 -22.21
C CYS A 505 17.36 9.23 -23.36
N ARG A 506 16.94 10.11 -24.28
CA ARG A 506 16.38 9.70 -25.57
C ARG A 506 17.37 8.80 -26.32
N PRO A 507 16.92 7.82 -27.13
CA PRO A 507 17.83 7.06 -27.98
C PRO A 507 18.69 7.96 -28.88
N PRO A 508 19.91 7.52 -29.26
CA PRO A 508 20.67 8.15 -30.34
C PRO A 508 19.85 8.30 -31.62
N GLY A 509 20.26 9.24 -32.47
CA GLY A 509 19.69 9.37 -33.81
C GLY A 509 19.86 8.08 -34.62
N LYS A 510 19.00 7.89 -35.63
CA LYS A 510 19.08 6.73 -36.54
C LYS A 510 20.50 6.63 -37.12
N PRO A 511 21.17 5.46 -37.03
CA PRO A 511 22.53 5.30 -37.53
C PRO A 511 22.61 5.53 -39.05
N ASN A 512 23.63 6.26 -39.49
CA ASN A 512 24.06 6.34 -40.88
C ASN A 512 25.18 5.30 -41.11
N VAL A 513 24.99 4.43 -42.11
CA VAL A 513 25.83 3.26 -42.34
C VAL A 513 26.37 3.23 -43.77
N GLU A 514 27.67 3.00 -43.89
CA GLU A 514 28.37 2.75 -45.16
C GLU A 514 29.12 1.43 -45.04
N SER A 515 29.05 0.56 -46.06
CA SER A 515 29.62 -0.79 -45.98
C SER A 515 30.66 -1.06 -47.05
N THR A 516 31.70 -1.80 -46.68
CA THR A 516 32.65 -2.43 -47.60
C THR A 516 32.38 -3.94 -47.66
N SER A 517 33.33 -4.73 -48.18
CA SER A 517 33.20 -6.19 -48.24
C SER A 517 33.33 -6.89 -46.89
N ARG A 518 33.97 -6.27 -45.90
CA ARG A 518 34.21 -6.88 -44.57
C ARG A 518 34.00 -5.92 -43.40
N GLU A 519 33.60 -4.69 -43.66
CA GLU A 519 33.45 -3.66 -42.64
C GLU A 519 32.16 -2.85 -42.85
N ILE A 520 31.56 -2.37 -41.76
CA ILE A 520 30.50 -1.36 -41.75
C ILE A 520 31.00 -0.16 -40.95
N TYR A 521 31.06 1.00 -41.61
CA TYR A 521 31.27 2.31 -41.00
C TYR A 521 29.92 2.83 -40.54
N VAL A 522 29.77 3.08 -39.25
CA VAL A 522 28.51 3.55 -38.66
C VAL A 522 28.75 4.84 -37.91
N SER A 523 27.86 5.83 -38.10
CA SER A 523 27.84 7.11 -37.40
C SER A 523 26.42 7.47 -36.99
N TRP A 524 26.23 8.27 -35.95
CA TRP A 524 24.89 8.60 -35.44
C TRP A 524 24.88 9.99 -34.80
N GLU A 525 23.69 10.52 -34.53
CA GLU A 525 23.53 11.75 -33.78
C GLU A 525 23.44 11.46 -32.27
N LYS A 526 24.03 12.35 -31.47
CA LYS A 526 23.91 12.31 -30.01
C LYS A 526 22.44 12.42 -29.57
N PRO A 527 22.07 11.89 -28.38
CA PRO A 527 20.69 12.01 -27.90
C PRO A 527 20.30 13.48 -27.72
N ALA A 528 19.13 13.84 -28.23
CA ALA A 528 18.63 15.23 -28.21
C ALA A 528 18.17 15.68 -26.81
N GLU A 529 17.86 14.73 -25.92
CA GLU A 529 17.35 14.98 -24.58
C GLU A 529 18.02 14.05 -23.58
N LEU A 530 18.52 14.62 -22.48
CA LEU A 530 19.15 13.92 -21.37
C LEU A 530 18.45 14.27 -20.07
N GLY A 531 18.41 13.30 -19.15
CA GLY A 531 17.95 13.54 -17.79
C GLY A 531 18.86 14.49 -17.03
N GLN A 532 18.34 15.03 -15.93
CA GLN A 532 19.11 15.89 -15.04
C GLN A 532 20.35 15.15 -14.51
N ASP A 533 21.50 15.82 -14.56
CA ASP A 533 22.81 15.30 -14.15
C ASP A 533 23.25 14.00 -14.88
N VAL A 534 22.71 13.75 -16.08
CA VAL A 534 23.10 12.64 -16.95
C VAL A 534 24.09 13.10 -18.02
N HIS A 535 25.15 12.32 -18.21
CA HIS A 535 26.09 12.49 -19.32
C HIS A 535 26.27 11.17 -20.07
N VAL A 536 26.32 11.23 -21.41
CA VAL A 536 26.70 10.08 -22.23
C VAL A 536 28.21 9.87 -22.12
N LEU A 537 28.63 8.72 -21.61
CA LEU A 537 30.05 8.37 -21.42
C LEU A 537 30.60 7.59 -22.61
N SER A 538 29.75 6.76 -23.22
CA SER A 538 30.07 5.96 -24.41
C SER A 538 28.79 5.53 -25.11
N TYR A 539 28.93 4.86 -26.25
CA TYR A 539 27.85 4.24 -26.99
C TYR A 539 28.11 2.73 -27.14
N ILE A 540 27.04 1.96 -27.16
CA ILE A 540 27.06 0.53 -27.47
C ILE A 540 26.47 0.39 -28.87
N VAL A 541 27.29 -0.04 -29.82
CA VAL A 541 26.87 -0.37 -31.18
C VAL A 541 26.56 -1.87 -31.19
N GLU A 542 25.35 -2.19 -31.61
CA GLU A 542 24.86 -3.57 -31.70
C GLU A 542 24.63 -3.91 -33.17
N TYR A 543 25.07 -5.09 -33.59
CA TYR A 543 24.81 -5.59 -34.93
C TYR A 543 24.46 -7.07 -34.94
N ALA A 544 23.59 -7.48 -35.86
CA ALA A 544 23.14 -8.86 -36.01
C ALA A 544 22.89 -9.17 -37.48
N LYS A 545 22.97 -10.45 -37.87
CA LYS A 545 22.41 -10.87 -39.16
C LYS A 545 20.89 -10.99 -38.98
N PRO A 546 20.08 -10.26 -39.75
CA PRO A 546 18.64 -10.38 -39.65
C PRO A 546 18.22 -11.79 -40.06
N ASP A 547 17.27 -12.36 -39.33
CA ASP A 547 16.66 -13.65 -39.62
C ASP A 547 15.16 -13.42 -39.77
N GLN A 548 14.59 -13.75 -40.94
CA GLN A 548 13.17 -13.55 -41.21
C GLN A 548 12.26 -14.44 -40.35
N GLN A 549 12.80 -15.49 -39.72
CA GLN A 549 12.05 -16.40 -38.85
C GLN A 549 12.09 -15.99 -37.38
N VAL A 550 12.95 -15.03 -37.00
CA VAL A 550 13.15 -14.59 -35.63
C VAL A 550 12.77 -13.11 -35.52
N LYS A 551 12.02 -12.75 -34.49
CA LYS A 551 11.70 -11.34 -34.25
C LYS A 551 12.98 -10.58 -33.89
N GLU A 552 13.06 -9.31 -34.25
CA GLU A 552 14.24 -8.48 -34.01
C GLU A 552 14.68 -8.44 -32.53
N GLU A 553 13.70 -8.48 -31.62
CA GLU A 553 13.88 -8.54 -30.17
C GLU A 553 14.60 -9.82 -29.68
N ASP A 554 14.45 -10.92 -30.41
CA ASP A 554 15.02 -12.25 -30.09
C ASP A 554 16.32 -12.54 -30.86
N LEU A 555 16.76 -11.62 -31.74
CA LEU A 555 18.02 -11.78 -32.48
C LEU A 555 19.22 -11.76 -31.54
N HIS A 556 20.24 -12.57 -31.87
CA HIS A 556 21.52 -12.47 -31.19
C HIS A 556 22.31 -11.28 -31.72
N TRP A 557 22.39 -10.22 -30.91
CA TRP A 557 23.12 -9.00 -31.22
C TRP A 557 24.57 -9.06 -30.71
N GLU A 558 25.53 -8.99 -31.62
CA GLU A 558 26.93 -8.73 -31.29
C GLU A 558 27.07 -7.26 -30.85
N GLN A 559 27.93 -6.98 -29.88
CA GLN A 559 28.04 -5.66 -29.26
C GLN A 559 29.49 -5.15 -29.26
N MET A 560 29.68 -3.87 -29.54
CA MET A 560 30.95 -3.19 -29.40
C MET A 560 30.80 -1.81 -28.76
N MET A 561 31.83 -1.38 -28.02
CA MET A 561 31.86 -0.07 -27.38
C MET A 561 32.46 0.98 -28.30
N ALA A 562 31.84 2.15 -28.37
CA ALA A 562 32.35 3.33 -29.07
C ALA A 562 32.45 4.52 -28.11
N ARG A 563 33.56 5.26 -28.17
CA ARG A 563 33.79 6.47 -27.36
C ARG A 563 33.52 7.78 -28.10
N ALA A 564 33.09 7.67 -29.35
CA ALA A 564 32.71 8.78 -30.22
C ALA A 564 31.43 8.38 -30.97
N GLU A 565 30.78 9.34 -31.63
CA GLU A 565 29.56 9.17 -32.43
C GLU A 565 29.80 8.42 -33.77
N ARG A 566 30.79 7.53 -33.79
CA ARG A 566 31.17 6.70 -34.91
C ARG A 566 31.89 5.43 -34.45
N ALA A 567 31.69 4.35 -35.19
CA ALA A 567 32.39 3.08 -35.02
C ALA A 567 32.62 2.37 -36.35
N ILE A 568 33.55 1.41 -36.35
CA ILE A 568 33.81 0.52 -37.49
C ILE A 568 33.59 -0.90 -37.00
N ILE A 569 32.59 -1.58 -37.56
CA ILE A 569 32.33 -3.00 -37.33
C ILE A 569 33.16 -3.78 -38.35
N SER A 570 34.11 -4.59 -37.92
CA SER A 570 35.05 -5.31 -38.78
C SER A 570 34.88 -6.83 -38.73
N GLY A 571 35.38 -7.54 -39.74
CA GLY A 571 35.37 -9.01 -39.76
C GLY A 571 34.06 -9.62 -40.27
N LEU A 572 33.26 -8.83 -40.98
CA LEU A 572 31.96 -9.23 -41.50
C LEU A 572 32.10 -10.10 -42.75
N GLN A 573 31.11 -10.98 -42.95
CA GLN A 573 31.00 -11.74 -44.20
C GLN A 573 30.61 -10.81 -45.37
N PRO A 574 31.26 -10.94 -46.54
CA PRO A 574 30.86 -10.23 -47.76
C PRO A 574 29.45 -10.61 -48.23
N GLU A 575 28.82 -9.70 -48.98
CA GLU A 575 27.47 -9.87 -49.55
C GLU A 575 26.36 -10.25 -48.55
N THR A 576 26.59 -9.99 -47.28
CA THR A 576 25.72 -10.40 -46.17
C THR A 576 25.02 -9.17 -45.60
N GLU A 577 23.73 -9.31 -45.30
CA GLU A 577 22.93 -8.27 -44.67
C GLU A 577 23.14 -8.29 -43.16
N TYR A 578 23.25 -7.10 -42.57
CA TYR A 578 23.37 -6.88 -41.13
C TYR A 578 22.40 -5.77 -40.71
N ALA A 579 21.71 -5.96 -39.60
CA ALA A 579 21.00 -4.91 -38.90
C ALA A 579 21.97 -4.26 -37.90
N VAL A 580 21.98 -2.92 -37.82
CA VAL A 580 22.85 -2.15 -36.91
C VAL A 580 22.00 -1.15 -36.13
N ARG A 581 22.17 -1.11 -34.80
CA ARG A 581 21.53 -0.15 -33.91
C ARG A 581 22.49 0.33 -32.83
N VAL A 582 22.20 1.47 -32.22
CA VAL A 582 23.09 2.11 -31.24
C VAL A 582 22.29 2.55 -30.02
N ARG A 583 22.88 2.42 -28.82
CA ARG A 583 22.34 2.97 -27.58
C ARG A 583 23.42 3.70 -26.78
N CYS A 584 22.99 4.66 -25.97
CA CYS A 584 23.87 5.40 -25.06
C CYS A 584 24.20 4.55 -23.82
N ASP A 585 25.44 4.66 -23.35
CA ASP A 585 25.86 4.25 -22.02
C ASP A 585 26.14 5.50 -21.17
N CYS A 586 25.28 5.73 -20.17
CA CYS A 586 25.33 6.89 -19.28
C CYS A 586 25.89 6.53 -17.89
N GLY A 587 26.62 5.41 -17.79
CA GLY A 587 27.26 4.99 -16.54
C GLY A 587 26.25 4.65 -15.45
N ALA A 588 26.33 5.31 -14.30
CA ALA A 588 25.45 5.06 -13.16
C ALA A 588 23.97 5.36 -13.43
N ALA A 589 23.66 6.23 -14.40
CA ALA A 589 22.29 6.52 -14.82
C ALA A 589 21.69 5.39 -15.70
N GLY A 590 22.50 4.43 -16.14
CA GLY A 590 22.08 3.31 -16.97
C GLY A 590 22.24 3.56 -18.48
N ARG A 591 21.49 2.79 -19.28
CA ARG A 591 21.56 2.79 -20.75
C ARG A 591 20.27 3.33 -21.34
N SER A 592 20.35 4.00 -22.50
CA SER A 592 19.14 4.40 -23.25
C SER A 592 18.49 3.19 -23.93
N LYS A 593 17.28 3.39 -24.45
CA LYS A 593 16.69 2.52 -25.45
C LYS A 593 17.51 2.61 -26.75
N GLU A 594 17.48 1.55 -27.54
CA GLU A 594 18.14 1.46 -28.83
C GLU A 594 17.57 2.44 -29.86
N SER A 595 18.43 2.92 -30.75
CA SER A 595 18.02 3.64 -31.94
C SER A 595 17.22 2.72 -32.86
N ILE A 596 16.50 3.32 -33.80
CA ILE A 596 15.91 2.57 -34.92
C ILE A 596 17.03 1.79 -35.64
N ALA A 597 16.86 0.48 -35.79
CA ALA A 597 17.83 -0.36 -36.48
C ALA A 597 17.88 -0.03 -37.98
N VAL A 598 19.07 -0.18 -38.56
CA VAL A 598 19.32 0.04 -39.99
C VAL A 598 19.94 -1.20 -40.60
N ASN A 599 19.28 -1.73 -41.61
CA ASN A 599 19.82 -2.85 -42.38
C ASN A 599 20.78 -2.32 -43.44
N VAL A 600 21.95 -2.97 -43.55
CA VAL A 600 22.98 -2.68 -44.52
C VAL A 600 23.59 -3.98 -45.02
N ARG A 601 23.89 -4.06 -46.32
CA ARG A 601 24.47 -5.24 -46.95
C ARG A 601 25.92 -4.98 -47.31
N THR A 602 26.84 -5.81 -46.83
CA THR A 602 28.25 -5.74 -47.20
C THR A 602 28.43 -5.95 -48.70
N THR A 603 29.43 -5.30 -49.29
CA THR A 603 29.64 -5.36 -50.73
C THR A 603 30.37 -6.64 -51.14
N LYS A 604 30.42 -6.91 -52.45
CA LYS A 604 31.29 -7.96 -53.01
C LYS A 604 32.76 -7.67 -52.66
N PRO A 605 33.59 -8.70 -52.40
CA PRO A 605 35.04 -8.53 -52.35
C PRO A 605 35.52 -8.02 -53.69
N THR A 606 35.90 -6.74 -53.75
CA THR A 606 36.52 -6.17 -54.94
C THR A 606 37.93 -6.75 -55.04
N HIS A 607 38.15 -7.71 -55.95
CA HIS A 607 39.48 -7.94 -56.51
C HIS A 607 39.80 -6.70 -57.35
N LEU A 608 40.49 -5.72 -56.75
CA LEU A 608 41.39 -4.76 -57.38
C LEU A 608 41.68 -3.58 -56.43
N THR A 609 42.97 -3.44 -56.11
CA THR A 609 43.74 -2.19 -55.94
C THR A 609 43.03 -0.96 -55.33
N GLU A 610 43.26 -0.72 -54.03
CA GLU A 610 43.20 0.63 -53.43
C GLU A 610 44.37 0.75 -52.44
N SER A 611 45.44 1.45 -52.81
CA SER A 611 45.65 2.90 -52.63
C SER A 611 46.01 3.26 -51.19
N LEU A 612 47.31 3.23 -50.88
CA LEU A 612 47.88 3.88 -49.70
C LEU A 612 47.65 5.39 -49.83
N LYS A 613 46.92 5.94 -48.86
CA LYS A 613 46.71 7.39 -48.70
C LYS A 613 47.97 8.02 -48.11
N SER A 614 48.78 8.65 -48.96
CA SER A 614 49.40 9.95 -48.68
C SER A 614 49.61 10.66 -50.02
N LYS A 615 48.91 11.78 -50.25
CA LYS A 615 48.92 12.49 -51.54
C LYS A 615 50.00 13.57 -51.64
N ASP A 616 50.71 13.88 -50.54
CA ASP A 616 51.64 15.01 -50.43
C ASP A 616 52.94 14.61 -49.73
N CYS A 617 54.06 15.24 -50.09
CA CYS A 617 55.37 14.99 -49.48
C CYS A 617 55.42 15.60 -48.08
N ASP A 618 55.62 14.77 -47.06
CA ASP A 618 55.63 15.17 -45.65
C ASP A 618 56.97 14.84 -44.99
N TYR A 619 57.32 15.52 -43.90
CA TYR A 619 58.54 15.24 -43.13
C TYR A 619 58.30 15.33 -41.63
N ALA A 620 59.01 14.49 -40.90
CA ALA A 620 59.01 14.48 -39.44
C ALA A 620 60.43 14.64 -38.88
N PHE A 621 60.54 15.26 -37.72
CA PHE A 621 61.78 15.27 -36.94
C PHE A 621 61.71 14.21 -35.84
N GLY A 622 62.79 13.46 -35.68
CA GLY A 622 63.02 12.56 -34.56
C GLY A 622 64.35 12.88 -33.90
N GLU A 623 64.51 12.49 -32.64
CA GLU A 623 65.79 12.56 -31.94
C GLU A 623 66.29 11.13 -31.70
N VAL A 624 67.50 10.83 -32.18
CA VAL A 624 68.11 9.51 -32.01
C VAL A 624 69.55 9.69 -31.54
N ASP A 625 69.87 9.16 -30.36
CA ASP A 625 71.15 9.35 -29.66
C ASP A 625 71.59 10.83 -29.52
N GLY A 626 70.66 11.74 -29.18
CA GLY A 626 70.95 13.17 -29.02
C GLY A 626 71.18 13.93 -30.33
N GLN A 627 70.95 13.29 -31.47
CA GLN A 627 71.09 13.88 -32.79
C GLN A 627 69.71 14.01 -33.44
N ARG A 628 69.38 15.19 -33.94
CA ARG A 628 68.11 15.47 -34.63
C ARG A 628 68.17 14.86 -36.03
N VAL A 629 67.26 13.95 -36.33
CA VAL A 629 67.11 13.30 -37.63
C VAL A 629 65.83 13.79 -38.28
N LYS A 630 65.90 14.15 -39.57
CA LYS A 630 64.73 14.49 -40.38
C LYS A 630 64.42 13.29 -41.28
N VAL A 631 63.23 12.71 -41.13
CA VAL A 631 62.74 11.64 -42.00
C VAL A 631 61.74 12.27 -42.97
N ILE A 632 61.95 12.06 -44.26
CA ILE A 632 61.13 12.63 -45.32
C ILE A 632 60.37 11.46 -45.96
N ASP A 633 59.04 11.51 -45.91
CA ASP A 633 58.18 10.55 -46.58
C ASP A 633 57.94 11.02 -48.02
N THR A 634 58.36 10.21 -48.99
CA THR A 634 58.25 10.54 -50.41
C THR A 634 57.03 9.84 -51.00
N PRO A 635 56.01 10.59 -51.48
CA PRO A 635 54.85 9.98 -52.14
C PRO A 635 55.31 9.33 -53.43
N GLY A 636 55.04 8.03 -53.57
CA GLY A 636 55.28 7.18 -54.75
C GLY A 636 56.20 7.79 -55.81
N LEU A 637 57.49 7.93 -55.51
CA LEU A 637 58.51 8.55 -56.36
C LEU A 637 58.65 7.85 -57.74
N PHE A 638 57.90 6.76 -57.95
CA PHE A 638 58.06 5.78 -59.03
C PHE A 638 56.73 5.28 -59.63
N ASP A 639 55.60 5.93 -59.38
CA ASP A 639 54.31 5.50 -59.96
C ASP A 639 54.10 6.12 -61.35
N THR A 640 54.00 5.27 -62.39
CA THR A 640 53.78 5.64 -63.80
C THR A 640 52.33 6.01 -64.13
N ARG A 641 51.44 6.05 -63.12
CA ARG A 641 50.01 6.34 -63.28
C ARG A 641 49.62 7.81 -63.06
N PHE A 642 50.58 8.73 -62.88
CA PHE A 642 50.34 10.16 -62.65
C PHE A 642 50.98 11.08 -63.70
N ASP A 643 50.37 12.27 -63.89
CA ASP A 643 50.83 13.35 -64.78
C ASP A 643 52.31 13.73 -64.50
N GLU A 644 53.16 13.73 -65.55
CA GLU A 644 54.61 14.00 -65.49
C GLU A 644 54.93 15.32 -64.76
N LYS A 645 54.02 16.31 -64.82
CA LYS A 645 54.20 17.62 -64.18
C LYS A 645 54.12 17.54 -62.65
N LYS A 646 53.37 16.58 -62.09
CA LYS A 646 53.14 16.42 -60.64
C LYS A 646 54.25 15.60 -59.98
N ASN A 647 54.72 14.53 -60.65
CA ASN A 647 55.88 13.76 -60.19
C ASN A 647 57.14 14.63 -60.10
N ARG A 648 57.37 15.49 -61.09
CA ARG A 648 58.55 16.37 -61.13
C ARG A 648 58.56 17.42 -60.01
N ASN A 649 57.40 17.95 -59.63
CA ASN A 649 57.28 18.88 -58.49
C ASN A 649 57.53 18.19 -57.15
N ASN A 650 57.02 16.96 -56.94
CA ASN A 650 57.26 16.19 -55.72
C ASN A 650 58.74 15.81 -55.56
N ILE A 651 59.43 15.49 -56.67
CA ILE A 651 60.88 15.21 -56.68
C ILE A 651 61.68 16.48 -56.33
N VAL A 652 61.34 17.64 -56.90
CA VAL A 652 62.02 18.91 -56.57
C VAL A 652 61.81 19.27 -55.09
N GLN A 653 60.61 19.06 -54.57
CA GLN A 653 60.25 19.40 -53.20
C GLN A 653 60.95 18.48 -52.17
N SER A 654 61.10 17.18 -52.47
CA SER A 654 61.85 16.25 -51.62
C SER A 654 63.36 16.57 -51.59
N ILE A 655 63.94 17.01 -52.72
CA ILE A 655 65.33 17.49 -52.78
C ILE A 655 65.53 18.75 -51.93
N CYS A 656 64.59 19.71 -51.98
CA CYS A 656 64.63 20.91 -51.13
C CYS A 656 64.55 20.56 -49.64
N PHE A 657 63.71 19.58 -49.26
CA PHE A 657 63.62 19.12 -47.87
C PHE A 657 64.87 18.40 -47.39
N ALA A 658 65.66 17.84 -48.30
CA ALA A 658 66.88 17.11 -47.98
C ALA A 658 68.15 18.00 -47.89
N SER A 659 68.08 19.30 -48.16
CA SER A 659 69.26 20.21 -48.13
C SER A 659 69.97 20.20 -46.75
N PRO A 660 71.32 20.11 -46.68
CA PRO A 660 72.31 20.20 -47.78
C PRO A 660 72.49 18.92 -48.62
N GLY A 661 71.83 17.81 -48.27
CA GLY A 661 71.76 16.56 -49.02
C GLY A 661 71.20 15.40 -48.18
N PRO A 662 70.57 14.38 -48.78
CA PRO A 662 70.13 13.19 -48.06
C PRO A 662 71.34 12.43 -47.50
N HIS A 663 71.23 11.96 -46.26
CA HIS A 663 72.31 11.23 -45.58
C HIS A 663 72.18 9.71 -45.75
N VAL A 664 70.94 9.21 -45.86
CA VAL A 664 70.61 7.80 -46.11
C VAL A 664 69.32 7.73 -46.93
N PHE A 665 69.29 6.86 -47.94
CA PHE A 665 68.07 6.46 -48.66
C PHE A 665 67.57 5.12 -48.11
N LEU A 666 66.28 5.04 -47.78
CA LEU A 666 65.66 3.81 -47.28
C LEU A 666 64.75 3.23 -48.37
N VAL A 667 65.11 2.07 -48.90
CA VAL A 667 64.31 1.33 -49.88
C VAL A 667 63.49 0.29 -49.14
N VAL A 668 62.20 0.54 -48.95
CA VAL A 668 61.32 -0.32 -48.16
C VAL A 668 60.68 -1.38 -49.05
N ILE A 669 60.89 -2.66 -48.72
CA ILE A 669 60.37 -3.81 -49.50
C ILE A 669 59.57 -4.72 -48.57
N GLY A 670 58.34 -5.11 -48.96
CA GLY A 670 57.52 -6.05 -48.20
C GLY A 670 57.82 -7.50 -48.55
N LEU A 671 58.03 -8.38 -47.55
CA LEU A 671 58.19 -9.81 -47.80
C LEU A 671 56.87 -10.41 -48.35
N GLY A 672 56.92 -11.10 -49.50
CA GLY A 672 55.75 -11.71 -50.15
C GLY A 672 55.11 -10.91 -51.30
N ARG A 673 55.60 -9.70 -51.58
CA ARG A 673 55.19 -8.89 -52.74
C ARG A 673 56.43 -8.21 -53.31
N PHE A 674 56.81 -8.57 -54.53
CA PHE A 674 57.89 -7.90 -55.25
C PHE A 674 57.34 -7.38 -56.57
N THR A 675 57.39 -6.07 -56.75
CA THR A 675 56.88 -5.36 -57.93
C THR A 675 58.03 -4.83 -58.78
N GLU A 676 57.80 -4.68 -60.08
CA GLU A 676 58.81 -4.14 -61.00
C GLU A 676 59.17 -2.67 -60.69
N GLU A 677 58.29 -1.97 -59.98
CA GLU A 677 58.49 -0.63 -59.42
C GLU A 677 59.56 -0.63 -58.31
N GLU A 678 59.54 -1.63 -57.42
CA GLU A 678 60.54 -1.81 -56.35
C GLU A 678 61.90 -2.21 -56.91
N LYS A 679 61.94 -3.02 -57.98
CA LYS A 679 63.17 -3.40 -58.71
C LYS A 679 63.89 -2.20 -59.31
N GLN A 680 63.14 -1.27 -59.89
CA GLN A 680 63.68 -0.07 -60.55
C GLN A 680 63.99 1.09 -59.57
N SER A 681 63.56 1.01 -58.31
CA SER A 681 63.68 2.12 -57.35
C SER A 681 65.14 2.47 -57.04
N VAL A 682 66.02 1.46 -56.92
CA VAL A 682 67.46 1.69 -56.66
C VAL A 682 68.15 2.34 -57.85
N GLN A 683 67.83 1.90 -59.07
CA GLN A 683 68.40 2.46 -60.31
C GLN A 683 68.00 3.92 -60.52
N LYS A 684 66.76 4.28 -60.21
CA LYS A 684 66.28 5.67 -60.34
C LYS A 684 66.84 6.59 -59.26
N ILE A 685 67.16 6.09 -58.06
CA ILE A 685 67.90 6.86 -57.04
C ILE A 685 69.29 7.27 -57.57
N GLN A 686 69.99 6.39 -58.30
CA GLN A 686 71.26 6.70 -58.96
C GLN A 686 71.10 7.75 -60.07
N GLU A 687 70.04 7.64 -60.89
CA GLU A 687 69.77 8.60 -61.97
C GLU A 687 69.53 10.03 -61.45
N ILE A 688 68.89 10.17 -60.28
CA ILE A 688 68.53 11.47 -59.70
C ILE A 688 69.67 12.04 -58.84
N PHE A 689 70.34 11.22 -58.03
CA PHE A 689 71.30 11.66 -57.02
C PHE A 689 72.77 11.29 -57.34
N GLY A 690 73.02 10.64 -58.48
CA GLY A 690 74.33 10.23 -58.98
C GLY A 690 74.78 8.84 -58.50
N GLU A 691 75.79 8.24 -59.16
CA GLU A 691 76.30 6.88 -58.86
C GLU A 691 76.79 6.69 -57.41
N GLN A 692 77.10 7.77 -56.70
CA GLN A 692 77.52 7.73 -55.28
C GLN A 692 76.33 7.46 -54.33
N ALA A 693 75.08 7.59 -54.77
CA ALA A 693 73.89 7.46 -53.94
C ALA A 693 73.72 6.04 -53.38
N ASP A 694 74.16 5.00 -54.11
CA ASP A 694 74.18 3.60 -53.65
C ASP A 694 74.92 3.39 -52.33
N ARG A 695 75.98 4.17 -52.09
CA ARG A 695 76.77 4.09 -50.85
C ARG A 695 76.00 4.57 -49.62
N TYR A 696 74.91 5.31 -49.84
CA TYR A 696 74.04 5.86 -48.82
C TYR A 696 72.66 5.19 -48.83
N SER A 697 72.45 4.12 -49.60
CA SER A 697 71.17 3.39 -49.67
C SER A 697 71.18 2.13 -48.78
N MET A 698 70.04 1.84 -48.15
CA MET A 698 69.82 0.62 -47.36
C MET A 698 68.43 0.05 -47.64
N VAL A 699 68.35 -1.28 -47.77
CA VAL A 699 67.08 -1.99 -47.95
C VAL A 699 66.43 -2.27 -46.59
N LEU A 700 65.16 -1.92 -46.44
CA LEU A 700 64.37 -2.18 -45.24
C LEU A 700 63.25 -3.18 -45.57
N PHE A 701 63.40 -4.41 -45.12
CA PHE A 701 62.36 -5.43 -45.27
C PHE A 701 61.28 -5.26 -44.20
N THR A 702 60.02 -5.14 -44.61
CA THR A 702 58.87 -5.14 -43.70
C THR A 702 58.12 -6.47 -43.79
N HIS A 703 57.33 -6.79 -42.76
CA HIS A 703 56.65 -8.09 -42.62
C HIS A 703 57.59 -9.28 -42.36
N GLY A 704 58.64 -9.08 -41.57
CA GLY A 704 59.56 -10.15 -41.14
C GLY A 704 58.90 -11.31 -40.37
N ASP A 705 57.67 -11.12 -39.90
CA ASP A 705 56.81 -12.18 -39.35
C ASP A 705 56.47 -13.29 -40.37
N LEU A 706 56.59 -13.03 -41.67
CA LEU A 706 56.38 -14.01 -42.73
C LEU A 706 57.57 -14.97 -42.92
N LEU A 707 58.72 -14.68 -42.31
CA LEU A 707 59.85 -15.60 -42.26
C LEU A 707 59.57 -16.65 -41.19
N VAL A 708 59.09 -17.84 -41.59
CA VAL A 708 58.72 -18.97 -40.72
C VAL A 708 59.96 -19.63 -40.10
N GLY A 709 60.71 -18.89 -39.28
CA GLY A 709 61.94 -19.37 -38.62
C GLY A 709 63.19 -19.44 -39.50
N LYS A 710 63.11 -19.03 -40.78
CA LYS A 710 64.27 -18.94 -41.68
C LYS A 710 65.02 -17.60 -41.54
N PRO A 711 66.35 -17.59 -41.66
CA PRO A 711 67.12 -16.34 -41.77
C PRO A 711 66.79 -15.61 -43.08
N ILE A 712 66.79 -14.27 -43.06
CA ILE A 712 66.49 -13.44 -44.25
C ILE A 712 67.53 -13.66 -45.36
N GLU A 713 68.75 -14.03 -44.99
CA GLU A 713 69.84 -14.35 -45.91
C GLU A 713 69.44 -15.45 -46.90
N GLU A 714 68.74 -16.49 -46.42
CA GLU A 714 68.25 -17.60 -47.25
C GLU A 714 67.17 -17.11 -48.24
N PHE A 715 66.32 -16.18 -47.82
CA PHE A 715 65.28 -15.61 -48.69
C PHE A 715 65.85 -14.68 -49.78
N ILE A 716 66.95 -13.98 -49.49
CA ILE A 716 67.66 -13.15 -50.48
C ILE A 716 68.41 -14.05 -51.47
N GLU A 717 69.03 -15.15 -51.01
CA GLU A 717 69.70 -16.11 -51.89
C GLU A 717 68.73 -16.86 -52.81
N GLU A 718 67.52 -17.18 -52.34
CA GLU A 718 66.47 -17.86 -53.13
C GLU A 718 65.78 -16.96 -54.19
N SER A 719 65.91 -15.62 -54.10
CA SER A 719 65.24 -14.67 -54.99
C SER A 719 66.21 -13.86 -55.85
N GLU A 720 66.35 -14.20 -57.13
CA GLU A 720 67.19 -13.46 -58.10
C GLU A 720 66.85 -11.96 -58.15
N ASP A 721 65.58 -11.62 -57.94
CA ASP A 721 65.04 -10.27 -57.95
C ASP A 721 65.43 -9.41 -56.74
N LEU A 722 65.76 -10.03 -55.60
CA LEU A 722 66.18 -9.34 -54.37
C LEU A 722 67.71 -9.25 -54.24
N GLN A 723 68.45 -10.15 -54.91
CA GLN A 723 69.91 -10.13 -54.90
C GLN A 723 70.47 -8.82 -55.48
N GLU A 724 69.89 -8.32 -56.57
CA GLU A 724 70.38 -7.11 -57.24
C GLU A 724 70.20 -5.82 -56.40
N PRO A 725 69.01 -5.48 -55.85
CA PRO A 725 68.84 -4.31 -54.98
C PRO A 725 69.70 -4.36 -53.71
N VAL A 726 69.84 -5.54 -53.10
CA VAL A 726 70.65 -5.74 -51.89
C VAL A 726 72.15 -5.62 -52.21
N ALA A 727 72.60 -6.16 -53.34
CA ALA A 727 73.98 -6.03 -53.81
C ALA A 727 74.34 -4.56 -54.13
N ARG A 728 73.45 -3.82 -54.78
CA ARG A 728 73.63 -2.38 -55.07
C ARG A 728 73.70 -1.53 -53.80
N CYS A 729 72.99 -1.91 -52.73
CA CYS A 729 73.12 -1.31 -51.40
C CYS A 729 74.33 -1.86 -50.60
N ASN A 730 75.32 -2.49 -51.25
CA ASN A 730 76.51 -3.09 -50.64
C ASN A 730 76.20 -4.11 -49.51
N GLY A 731 75.07 -4.81 -49.60
CA GLY A 731 74.61 -5.76 -48.59
C GLY A 731 74.04 -5.12 -47.33
N LEU A 732 73.76 -3.81 -47.33
CA LEU A 732 73.10 -3.12 -46.21
C LEU A 732 71.60 -3.35 -46.27
N TYR A 733 71.09 -4.22 -45.40
CA TYR A 733 69.67 -4.40 -45.17
C TYR A 733 69.31 -4.56 -43.69
N HIS A 734 68.04 -4.33 -43.37
CA HIS A 734 67.46 -4.59 -42.06
C HIS A 734 66.03 -5.13 -42.19
N VAL A 735 65.58 -5.98 -41.25
CA VAL A 735 64.25 -6.60 -41.29
C VAL A 735 63.43 -6.17 -40.07
N PHE A 736 62.24 -5.62 -40.34
CA PHE A 736 61.23 -5.28 -39.34
C PHE A 736 60.16 -6.37 -39.24
N ASN A 737 59.95 -6.88 -38.03
CA ASN A 737 58.82 -7.75 -37.71
C ASN A 737 57.66 -6.88 -37.21
N ASN A 738 56.55 -6.87 -37.95
CA ASN A 738 55.43 -5.98 -37.68
C ASN A 738 54.45 -6.53 -36.62
N ALA A 739 54.62 -7.79 -36.17
CA ALA A 739 53.78 -8.44 -35.17
C ALA A 739 54.23 -8.19 -33.71
N LEU A 740 55.46 -7.71 -33.49
CA LEU A 740 56.00 -7.44 -32.15
C LEU A 740 55.79 -5.97 -31.75
N LYS A 741 54.87 -5.69 -30.82
CA LYS A 741 54.60 -4.35 -30.25
C LYS A 741 55.58 -3.92 -29.14
N ASP A 742 56.84 -4.37 -29.17
CA ASP A 742 57.80 -4.15 -28.07
C ASP A 742 58.83 -3.04 -28.39
N ARG A 743 59.13 -2.20 -27.39
CA ARG A 743 60.11 -1.09 -27.46
C ARG A 743 61.58 -1.58 -27.46
N SER A 744 61.83 -2.89 -27.37
CA SER A 744 63.15 -3.52 -27.43
C SER A 744 63.86 -3.39 -28.80
N GLN A 745 63.15 -3.00 -29.87
CA GLN A 745 63.74 -2.71 -31.19
C GLN A 745 64.66 -1.47 -31.18
N GLN A 746 64.55 -0.56 -30.19
CA GLN A 746 65.43 0.61 -30.06
C GLN A 746 66.92 0.24 -29.88
N GLY A 747 67.21 -0.95 -29.34
CA GLY A 747 68.58 -1.46 -29.18
C GLY A 747 69.27 -1.87 -30.48
N ARG A 748 68.51 -2.17 -31.55
CA ARG A 748 69.04 -2.61 -32.85
C ARG A 748 69.43 -1.46 -33.79
N TYR A 749 68.94 -0.23 -33.55
CA TYR A 749 69.37 0.97 -34.28
C TYR A 749 70.88 1.24 -34.13
N LYS A 750 71.45 0.95 -32.95
CA LYS A 750 72.89 1.04 -32.70
C LYS A 750 73.70 0.11 -33.62
N LEU A 751 73.17 -1.07 -33.95
CA LEU A 751 73.82 -2.03 -34.85
C LEU A 751 73.84 -1.53 -36.31
N VAL A 752 72.78 -0.84 -36.75
CA VAL A 752 72.71 -0.20 -38.09
C VAL A 752 73.71 0.97 -38.16
N LYS A 753 73.76 1.81 -37.13
CA LYS A 753 74.71 2.92 -37.01
C LYS A 753 76.17 2.45 -36.93
N GLU A 754 76.45 1.32 -36.28
CA GLU A 754 77.79 0.74 -36.17
C GLU A 754 78.25 0.00 -37.43
N LYS A 755 77.35 -0.67 -38.15
CA LYS A 755 77.62 -1.25 -39.49
C LYS A 755 77.96 -0.16 -40.50
N TRP A 756 77.29 1.00 -40.43
CA TRP A 756 77.57 2.16 -41.27
C TRP A 756 78.92 2.82 -40.91
N ARG A 757 79.17 3.08 -39.61
CA ARG A 757 80.42 3.70 -39.12
C ARG A 757 81.68 2.86 -39.38
N ARG A 758 81.57 1.52 -39.44
CA ARG A 758 82.70 0.60 -39.72
C ARG A 758 83.16 0.58 -41.18
N ARG A 759 82.40 1.08 -42.16
CA ARG A 759 82.73 0.88 -43.60
C ARG A 759 82.71 2.12 -44.49
N GLY A 760 82.42 3.32 -43.98
CA GLY A 760 82.65 4.56 -44.74
C GLY A 760 82.29 5.82 -43.97
N GLY A 761 83.30 6.53 -43.44
CA GLY A 761 83.11 7.88 -42.90
C GLY A 761 84.08 8.29 -41.78
N GLU A 762 85.39 8.29 -42.02
CA GLU A 762 86.29 9.19 -41.28
C GLU A 762 87.26 9.91 -42.23
N LYS A 763 87.17 11.26 -42.18
CA LYS A 763 88.14 12.32 -42.51
C LYS A 763 88.52 12.54 -43.98
N GLU A 764 88.10 13.70 -44.53
CA GLU A 764 88.95 14.80 -45.04
C GLU A 764 88.05 15.86 -45.70
N LYS A 765 87.77 17.00 -45.05
CA LYS A 765 88.47 18.29 -45.21
C LYS A 765 88.69 18.74 -46.67
N GLY A 766 87.69 19.46 -47.19
CA GLY A 766 87.81 20.89 -47.52
C GLY A 766 88.69 21.34 -48.70
N GLY A 767 88.04 22.04 -49.63
CA GLY A 767 88.63 23.03 -50.55
C GLY A 767 89.09 22.47 -51.89
N LYS A 768 89.03 23.16 -53.02
CA LYS A 768 88.68 24.54 -53.37
C LYS A 768 88.51 24.55 -54.91
N ALA A 769 87.52 25.28 -55.42
CA ALA A 769 87.60 26.00 -56.68
C ALA A 769 86.46 27.04 -56.75
N GLU A 770 86.64 28.11 -55.95
CA GLU A 770 86.24 29.47 -56.32
C GLU A 770 86.87 29.80 -57.69
N SER A 771 86.41 30.68 -58.58
CA SER A 771 85.67 31.94 -58.46
C SER A 771 85.24 32.31 -59.90
N SER A 772 84.17 33.07 -60.10
CA SER A 772 84.37 34.50 -60.40
C SER A 772 83.04 35.23 -60.38
N SER A 773 82.86 36.11 -59.40
CA SER A 773 82.73 37.57 -59.63
C SER A 773 82.36 38.28 -58.33
N GLN A 774 83.34 38.99 -57.77
CA GLN A 774 83.16 40.00 -56.73
C GLN A 774 82.28 41.15 -57.25
N LYS A 775 81.38 41.67 -56.40
CA LYS A 775 81.46 43.07 -55.97
C LYS A 775 80.59 43.38 -54.75
N LYS A 776 81.31 43.75 -53.69
CA LYS A 776 81.01 44.72 -52.63
C LYS A 776 79.86 44.42 -51.67
N ASN A 777 80.29 43.78 -50.59
CA ASN A 777 79.87 43.85 -49.19
C ASN A 777 79.25 45.19 -48.74
N GLY A 778 78.26 45.04 -47.85
CA GLY A 778 78.31 45.69 -46.53
C GLY A 778 76.99 46.29 -46.10
N GLY A 779 76.15 45.51 -45.40
CA GLY A 779 75.04 46.06 -44.64
C GLY A 779 73.79 45.21 -44.40
N ASP A 780 73.82 43.88 -44.52
CA ASP A 780 72.70 43.02 -44.10
C ASP A 780 72.96 42.44 -42.69
N GLU A 781 72.83 43.31 -41.70
CA GLU A 781 72.63 42.98 -40.28
C GLU A 781 71.54 43.89 -39.69
N GLU A 782 70.36 43.98 -40.34
CA GLU A 782 69.20 44.63 -39.67
C GLU A 782 67.81 44.21 -40.19
N ASN A 783 67.63 42.94 -40.58
CA ASN A 783 66.26 42.45 -40.87
C ASN A 783 65.87 41.11 -40.20
N GLU A 784 66.69 40.61 -39.28
CA GLU A 784 66.26 39.66 -38.23
C GLU A 784 65.87 40.36 -36.91
N ARG A 785 65.60 41.68 -36.96
CA ARG A 785 65.15 42.50 -35.80
C ARG A 785 63.80 43.19 -35.95
N ARG A 786 62.94 42.73 -36.88
CA ARG A 786 61.56 43.26 -37.01
C ARG A 786 60.40 42.25 -37.00
N GLY A 787 60.67 40.97 -36.78
CA GLY A 787 59.62 39.99 -36.41
C GLY A 787 59.59 39.62 -34.93
N GLY A 788 60.69 39.85 -34.20
CA GLY A 788 60.88 39.40 -32.82
C GLY A 788 60.51 40.42 -31.72
N LYS A 789 59.84 41.53 -32.07
CA LYS A 789 59.46 42.58 -31.09
C LYS A 789 57.96 42.74 -30.83
N GLU A 790 57.09 41.97 -31.50
CA GLU A 790 55.65 41.91 -31.17
C GLU A 790 55.21 40.59 -30.50
N GLU A 791 56.11 39.61 -30.35
CA GLU A 791 55.81 38.34 -29.66
C GLU A 791 56.38 38.27 -28.23
N ASN A 792 57.40 39.09 -27.90
CA ASN A 792 58.01 39.07 -26.56
C ASN A 792 57.33 40.00 -25.54
N GLU A 793 56.59 41.04 -25.97
CA GLU A 793 55.70 41.82 -25.08
C GLU A 793 54.36 41.10 -24.81
N ARG A 794 54.01 40.08 -25.61
CA ARG A 794 52.83 39.23 -25.37
C ARG A 794 53.10 38.00 -24.49
N ARG A 795 54.37 37.59 -24.33
CA ARG A 795 54.78 36.50 -23.43
C ARG A 795 55.08 36.98 -22.00
N ALA A 796 55.64 38.18 -21.81
CA ALA A 796 55.82 38.75 -20.47
C ALA A 796 54.49 39.14 -19.78
N GLY A 797 53.47 39.55 -20.55
CA GLY A 797 52.13 39.86 -20.01
C GLY A 797 51.28 38.65 -19.65
N LYS A 798 51.65 37.42 -20.07
CA LYS A 798 50.91 36.19 -19.74
C LYS A 798 51.43 35.51 -18.47
N GLU A 799 52.74 35.59 -18.19
CA GLU A 799 53.31 35.01 -16.95
C GLU A 799 53.06 35.88 -15.70
N GLU A 800 52.80 37.20 -15.85
CA GLU A 800 52.42 38.05 -14.70
C GLU A 800 50.91 37.91 -14.36
N ASN A 801 50.06 37.60 -15.34
CA ASN A 801 48.62 37.36 -15.11
C ASN A 801 48.34 35.98 -14.51
N GLU A 802 49.20 34.98 -14.80
CA GLU A 802 49.13 33.65 -14.16
C GLU A 802 49.67 33.65 -12.72
N ARG A 803 50.58 34.57 -12.36
CA ARG A 803 51.03 34.75 -10.96
C ARG A 803 50.08 35.60 -10.11
N ARG A 804 49.30 36.53 -10.68
CA ARG A 804 48.25 37.27 -9.96
C ARG A 804 46.97 36.43 -9.75
N GLY A 805 46.55 35.62 -10.72
CA GLY A 805 45.40 34.71 -10.57
C GLY A 805 45.62 33.57 -9.57
N GLY A 806 46.87 33.20 -9.31
CA GLY A 806 47.25 32.21 -8.30
C GLY A 806 47.17 32.71 -6.85
N LYS A 807 47.25 34.02 -6.59
CA LYS A 807 47.14 34.60 -5.24
C LYS A 807 45.69 34.84 -4.80
N GLU A 808 44.76 35.20 -5.71
CA GLU A 808 43.34 35.36 -5.36
C GLU A 808 42.59 34.02 -5.16
N LYS A 809 43.08 32.91 -5.74
CA LYS A 809 42.51 31.57 -5.49
C LYS A 809 42.97 30.94 -4.17
N ASN A 810 44.12 31.35 -3.63
CA ASN A 810 44.60 30.84 -2.34
C ASN A 810 44.02 31.61 -1.13
N GLU A 811 43.67 32.89 -1.28
CA GLU A 811 42.96 33.64 -0.22
C GLU A 811 41.47 33.26 -0.11
N ARG A 812 40.83 32.79 -1.19
CA ARG A 812 39.45 32.27 -1.14
C ARG A 812 39.31 30.82 -0.68
N ARG A 813 40.40 30.03 -0.69
CA ARG A 813 40.43 28.68 -0.10
C ARG A 813 40.69 28.70 1.42
N GLY A 814 41.50 29.65 1.92
CA GLY A 814 41.74 29.82 3.36
C GLY A 814 40.50 30.25 4.16
N GLY A 815 39.62 31.08 3.57
CA GLY A 815 38.39 31.54 4.23
C GLY A 815 37.26 30.50 4.30
N LYS A 816 37.31 29.43 3.49
CA LYS A 816 36.30 28.36 3.51
C LYS A 816 36.61 27.27 4.54
N GLU A 817 37.88 26.97 4.75
CA GLU A 817 38.32 26.02 5.79
C GLU A 817 38.24 26.61 7.22
N GLU A 818 38.25 27.93 7.39
CA GLU A 818 38.07 28.58 8.70
C GLU A 818 36.59 28.68 9.12
N ASN A 819 35.66 28.78 8.16
CA ASN A 819 34.21 28.75 8.43
C ASN A 819 33.68 27.33 8.69
N GLU A 820 34.23 26.30 8.02
CA GLU A 820 33.87 24.90 8.29
C GLU A 820 34.43 24.40 9.64
N ARG A 821 35.56 24.96 10.12
CA ARG A 821 36.07 24.69 11.48
C ARG A 821 35.32 25.43 12.60
N ARG A 822 34.61 26.52 12.31
CA ARG A 822 33.71 27.19 13.27
C ARG A 822 32.35 26.51 13.36
N ALA A 823 31.80 26.02 12.24
CA ALA A 823 30.55 25.27 12.22
C ALA A 823 30.66 23.90 12.93
N GLY A 824 31.80 23.21 12.80
CA GLY A 824 32.06 21.95 13.51
C GLY A 824 32.23 22.06 15.03
N LYS A 825 32.51 23.26 15.56
CA LYS A 825 32.61 23.50 17.02
C LYS A 825 31.27 23.82 17.69
N GLU A 826 30.23 24.21 16.94
CA GLU A 826 28.88 24.44 17.49
C GLU A 826 28.00 23.17 17.47
N GLU A 827 28.35 22.14 16.68
CA GLU A 827 27.65 20.84 16.71
C GLU A 827 28.19 19.87 17.77
N ASP A 828 29.47 19.98 18.15
CA ASP A 828 30.06 19.14 19.21
C ASP A 828 29.67 19.62 20.63
N GLU A 829 29.24 20.87 20.81
CA GLU A 829 28.64 21.34 22.07
C GLU A 829 27.16 20.94 22.23
N ARG A 830 26.50 20.42 21.18
CA ARG A 830 25.11 19.93 21.23
C ARG A 830 24.98 18.40 21.35
N ARG A 831 26.05 17.64 21.18
CA ARG A 831 26.04 16.16 21.31
C ARG A 831 26.71 15.62 22.59
N GLY A 832 27.23 16.49 23.46
CA GLY A 832 27.82 16.13 24.76
C GLY A 832 26.85 15.97 25.94
N GLY A 833 25.53 15.87 25.71
CA GLY A 833 24.53 15.87 26.79
C GLY A 833 23.43 14.84 26.60
N LYS A 834 23.75 13.54 26.73
CA LYS A 834 22.85 12.47 27.20
C LYS A 834 23.53 11.09 27.09
N ASP A 835 24.48 10.85 28.00
CA ASP A 835 24.73 9.51 28.51
C ASP A 835 25.28 9.65 29.94
N GLY A 836 24.41 9.44 30.93
CA GLY A 836 24.74 9.55 32.35
C GLY A 836 23.54 9.38 33.27
N GLN A 837 23.41 8.18 33.84
CA GLN A 837 22.61 7.69 34.99
C GLN A 837 21.53 6.66 34.60
N ARG A 838 21.83 5.35 34.68
CA ARG A 838 21.83 4.45 35.87
C ARG A 838 20.51 4.50 36.66
N GLY A 839 19.86 3.33 36.75
CA GLY A 839 18.63 3.10 37.48
C GLY A 839 18.78 2.92 39.00
N SER A 840 17.78 2.21 39.55
CA SER A 840 17.38 2.04 40.97
C SER A 840 16.22 3.00 41.35
N ARG A 841 15.12 2.60 42.00
CA ARG A 841 14.86 1.43 42.86
C ARG A 841 13.35 1.34 43.22
N GLU A 842 12.85 0.13 43.39
CA GLU A 842 11.89 -0.38 44.42
C GLU A 842 10.71 0.47 44.92
N LYS A 843 9.48 0.00 44.68
CA LYS A 843 8.63 -0.68 45.69
C LYS A 843 7.41 -1.34 45.05
#